data_AF-F8QSY3-F1
#
_entry.id   AF-F8QSY3-F1
#
_cell.length_a   1.000
_cell.length_b   1.000
_cell.length_c   1.000
_cell.angle_alpha   90.00
_cell.angle_beta   90.00
_cell.angle_gamma   90.00
#
_symmetry.space_group_name_H-M   'P 1'
#
loop_
_entity.id
_entity.type
_entity.pdbx_description
1 polymer ?
#
loop_
_entity_poly.entity_id
_entity_poly.type
_entity_poly.pdbx_seq_one_letter_code
_entity_poly.pdbx_strand_id
1 'polypeptide(L)'
;YIRLAEPFFHVGFLPHCYKLLQMVCHKCGRVLCSYSDPEIQYIVTHYKGKNRFLKLFEKIASKSGKCQHSPDLKNPNEPDVCLDERFWELVNGDSHSEHVRVKKPCNATVPAIEQGKDFLIKLKDVSKTEEDYLSAEVVLRIFENISDQDVRLLGFNPKRSHPKWMILKILPVPPLAVRPQVVSPGQSAPSQDDITHKLSDIIICNKRLRAQRSESSTDTAMKETRTLLQYHITTYMINDKPSIERAVTKSGRPLKVISQRLKGKEGHLRGHLSGKRDDYSARSVISPDPSISIDQVGVPEQLAKILTFPEVVTPTNQKWLESIVMKGHDDLGGANFVINDHGTRTDLSCCTDLSTITLSPGYIVERHLRDDDIVIFNRQPSLHKMSMMGHRALIMSGRTFRLNLCDTTPYNADFDGDEMNLHVPQSQTARTEVRHIMAVPKQIISPQANKPVIGLVQDALLGCRLLSKRDTFLTRNQVMNLMMWLPTTKDTILPPPCILKPVQLWSGKQVFSLFLPKISHNSYSQDANKMDQNSIPLADRHVIIRDGNLLAGILDKKTVARSEGSLIHVVINSYNTNIAKDFLNQTQLIVNNWLEHRGFSIGLIDCVVPDFVLQEVKHEIDDVESKVQATIIKAQDGQLERMPGMSYMQSFETEVNNLTNEILSKTYKVINAKIRRDNSLSEMLSAGSKGADTNMSQIIGVVGQQNMEGKRVKFGFNGRTLPHFQKHEYGLVERGFCKNSYIAGLTPPEFLFHAMGGRTGIIDTACKTSDTGYIQRRLVKSMESHHVAYDGTVRNSQNEIVQFIYGGDGLDATGLETQRLALVTLNDEDFMKKYHLATEDPTFGQVEMDDFVLDEFLKTPNKDKFLKEEENRLREYREILQKEIFPNGSNTVVVPVNIARIIESSQRQFDINVHVSKSDLNPLDIISRVDECVNSLIVVKGNDNISRTEQENATLLLRIMLYSHLSAKQCIFEYRLNEQAFKYILGSIKDRFYRSIVAPGEMVGTIAGQSIGEPSTQ
;
A
#
# COMPACT_ATOMS: atom_id res chain seq x y z
N TYR A 1 -1.02 -11.25 -46.96
CA TYR A 1 0.38 -10.83 -46.72
C TYR A 1 0.91 -10.10 -47.96
N ILE A 2 2.02 -9.38 -47.85
CA ILE A 2 2.73 -8.77 -49.00
C ILE A 2 4.05 -9.52 -49.19
N ARG A 3 4.31 -9.98 -50.42
CA ARG A 3 5.61 -10.55 -50.81
C ARG A 3 6.52 -9.41 -51.25
N LEU A 4 7.60 -9.19 -50.51
CA LEU A 4 8.57 -8.15 -50.83
C LEU A 4 9.41 -8.57 -52.05
N ALA A 5 9.82 -7.61 -52.88
CA ALA A 5 10.62 -7.86 -54.07
C ALA A 5 12.02 -8.41 -53.72
N GLU A 6 12.55 -8.00 -52.56
CA GLU A 6 13.81 -8.45 -51.97
C GLU A 6 13.64 -8.60 -50.45
N PRO A 7 14.55 -9.31 -49.75
CA PRO A 7 14.59 -9.31 -48.28
C PRO A 7 14.94 -7.93 -47.73
N PHE A 8 14.28 -7.52 -46.65
CA PHE A 8 14.53 -6.24 -45.95
C PHE A 8 14.76 -6.45 -44.45
N PHE A 9 15.46 -5.53 -43.81
CA PHE A 9 15.73 -5.64 -42.38
C PHE A 9 14.51 -5.28 -41.53
N HIS A 10 14.21 -6.09 -40.53
CA HIS A 10 13.27 -5.70 -39.47
C HIS A 10 13.98 -4.81 -38.45
N VAL A 11 13.55 -3.55 -38.34
CA VAL A 11 14.24 -2.54 -37.52
C VAL A 11 14.34 -2.89 -36.03
N GLY A 12 13.33 -3.57 -35.48
CA GLY A 12 13.37 -4.03 -34.09
C GLY A 12 14.42 -5.12 -33.82
N PHE A 13 14.81 -5.90 -34.84
CA PHE A 13 15.77 -7.00 -34.70
C PHE A 13 17.17 -6.64 -35.19
N LEU A 14 17.35 -5.50 -35.84
CA LEU A 14 18.63 -5.06 -36.39
C LEU A 14 19.79 -5.09 -35.36
N PRO A 15 19.63 -4.67 -34.08
CA PRO A 15 20.70 -4.82 -33.09
C PRO A 15 21.10 -6.27 -32.83
N HIS A 16 20.16 -7.22 -32.93
CA HIS A 16 20.44 -8.65 -32.79
C HIS A 16 21.11 -9.20 -34.04
N CYS A 17 20.68 -8.77 -35.24
CA CYS A 17 21.34 -9.13 -36.49
C CYS A 17 22.81 -8.67 -36.51
N TYR A 18 23.08 -7.45 -36.05
CA TYR A 18 24.44 -6.91 -35.92
C TYR A 18 25.31 -7.77 -35.00
N LYS A 19 24.84 -8.07 -33.78
CA LYS A 19 25.55 -8.93 -32.84
C LYS A 19 25.79 -10.34 -33.40
N LEU A 20 24.78 -10.92 -34.07
CA LEU A 20 24.89 -12.24 -34.71
C LEU A 20 25.95 -12.26 -35.80
N LEU A 21 26.01 -11.24 -36.65
CA LEU A 21 27.00 -11.14 -37.73
C LEU A 21 28.44 -11.02 -37.22
N GLN A 22 28.64 -10.54 -35.99
CA GLN A 22 29.95 -10.53 -35.32
C GLN A 22 30.31 -11.88 -34.69
N MET A 23 29.33 -12.73 -34.41
CA MET A 23 29.54 -14.04 -33.78
C MET A 23 29.60 -15.20 -34.77
N VAL A 24 29.18 -15.01 -36.02
CA VAL A 24 29.02 -16.07 -37.01
C VAL A 24 29.92 -15.82 -38.22
N CYS A 25 30.52 -16.88 -38.76
CA CYS A 25 31.27 -16.80 -40.01
C CYS A 25 30.35 -16.52 -41.20
N HIS A 26 30.63 -15.46 -41.97
CA HIS A 26 29.82 -15.04 -43.12
C HIS A 26 29.84 -16.04 -44.30
N LYS A 27 30.80 -16.98 -44.33
CA LYS A 27 30.90 -17.99 -45.40
C LYS A 27 30.18 -19.28 -45.05
N CYS A 28 30.47 -19.89 -43.89
CA CYS A 28 29.94 -21.20 -43.52
C CYS A 28 28.80 -21.18 -42.49
N GLY A 29 28.49 -20.04 -41.87
CA GLY A 29 27.45 -19.90 -40.85
C GLY A 29 27.79 -20.55 -39.49
N ARG A 30 29.04 -20.97 -39.29
CA ARG A 30 29.53 -21.52 -38.00
C ARG A 30 29.72 -20.38 -36.99
N VAL A 31 29.29 -20.59 -35.74
CA VAL A 31 29.60 -19.67 -34.63
C VAL A 31 31.09 -19.70 -34.30
N LEU A 32 31.71 -18.52 -34.19
CA LEU A 32 33.14 -18.26 -33.98
C LEU A 32 33.57 -18.55 -32.52
N CYS A 33 33.22 -19.73 -32.01
CA CYS A 33 33.66 -20.23 -30.72
C CYS A 33 34.06 -21.70 -30.83
N SER A 34 34.99 -22.11 -29.97
CA SER A 34 35.33 -23.51 -29.76
C SER A 34 34.37 -24.09 -28.72
N TYR A 35 33.86 -25.32 -28.95
CA TYR A 35 33.06 -26.02 -27.92
C TYR A 35 33.95 -26.52 -26.78
N SER A 36 35.27 -26.59 -26.97
CA SER A 36 36.24 -26.98 -25.95
C SER A 36 36.61 -25.84 -24.99
N ASP A 37 36.19 -24.60 -25.26
CA ASP A 37 36.46 -23.46 -24.37
C ASP A 37 35.62 -23.59 -23.07
N PRO A 38 36.25 -23.73 -21.89
CA PRO A 38 35.54 -23.98 -20.63
C PRO A 38 34.61 -22.82 -20.26
N GLU A 39 34.91 -21.59 -20.65
CA GLU A 39 34.02 -20.46 -20.39
C GLU A 39 32.75 -20.52 -21.24
N ILE A 40 32.86 -20.99 -22.49
CA ILE A 40 31.69 -21.17 -23.37
C ILE A 40 30.81 -22.30 -22.84
N GLN A 41 31.40 -23.40 -22.39
CA GLN A 41 30.68 -24.49 -21.74
C GLN A 41 29.94 -23.99 -20.49
N TYR A 42 30.62 -23.23 -19.64
CA TYR A 42 30.04 -22.62 -18.45
C TYR A 42 28.86 -21.70 -18.81
N ILE A 43 29.03 -20.81 -19.81
CA ILE A 43 27.98 -19.88 -20.23
C ILE A 43 26.73 -20.63 -20.72
N VAL A 44 26.92 -21.69 -21.53
CA VAL A 44 25.81 -22.44 -22.11
C VAL A 44 25.06 -23.26 -21.05
N THR A 45 25.76 -23.84 -20.09
CA THR A 45 25.17 -24.69 -19.05
C THR A 45 24.46 -23.89 -17.95
N HIS A 46 24.94 -22.69 -17.62
CA HIS A 46 24.46 -21.88 -16.49
C HIS A 46 23.49 -20.75 -16.90
N TYR A 47 23.66 -20.14 -18.09
CA TYR A 47 22.80 -19.04 -18.54
C TYR A 47 21.73 -19.55 -19.51
N LYS A 48 20.58 -18.86 -19.57
CA LYS A 48 19.44 -19.19 -20.46
C LYS A 48 19.03 -17.99 -21.33
N GLY A 49 18.51 -18.29 -22.53
CA GLY A 49 17.88 -17.31 -23.44
C GLY A 49 18.74 -16.08 -23.75
N LYS A 50 18.19 -14.89 -23.49
CA LYS A 50 18.84 -13.60 -23.79
C LYS A 50 20.15 -13.40 -23.02
N ASN A 51 20.22 -13.83 -21.76
CA ASN A 51 21.44 -13.65 -20.94
C ASN A 51 22.58 -14.49 -21.49
N ARG A 52 22.29 -15.73 -21.94
CA ARG A 52 23.26 -16.58 -22.64
C ARG A 52 23.78 -15.90 -23.91
N PHE A 53 22.89 -15.40 -24.76
CA PHE A 53 23.24 -14.70 -25.99
C PHE A 53 24.17 -13.50 -25.76
N LEU A 54 23.89 -12.68 -24.73
CA LEU A 54 24.72 -11.50 -24.42
C LEU A 54 26.10 -11.89 -23.88
N LYS A 55 26.19 -12.90 -23.01
CA LYS A 55 27.48 -13.39 -22.49
C LYS A 55 28.35 -14.04 -23.55
N LEU A 56 27.74 -14.82 -24.45
CA LEU A 56 28.44 -15.34 -25.63
C LEU A 56 28.93 -14.21 -26.53
N PHE A 57 28.12 -13.17 -26.73
CA PHE A 57 28.52 -12.00 -27.50
C PHE A 57 29.72 -11.27 -26.88
N GLU A 58 29.73 -11.00 -25.57
CA GLU A 58 30.87 -10.37 -24.87
C GLU A 58 32.18 -11.15 -25.08
N LYS A 59 32.11 -12.49 -25.04
CA LYS A 59 33.29 -13.36 -25.18
C LYS A 59 33.76 -13.49 -26.64
N ILE A 60 32.84 -13.57 -27.59
CA ILE A 60 33.16 -13.82 -29.01
C ILE A 60 33.54 -12.52 -29.72
N ALA A 61 32.83 -11.41 -29.46
CA ALA A 61 33.04 -10.14 -30.16
C ALA A 61 34.41 -9.50 -29.89
N SER A 62 35.04 -9.81 -28.76
CA SER A 62 36.40 -9.35 -28.42
C SER A 62 37.51 -10.07 -29.19
N LYS A 63 37.23 -11.25 -29.77
CA LYS A 63 38.18 -12.05 -30.55
C LYS A 63 37.89 -11.89 -32.05
N SER A 64 38.44 -10.86 -32.71
CA SER A 64 38.38 -10.78 -34.18
C SER A 64 39.29 -11.84 -34.79
N GLY A 65 38.71 -12.98 -35.18
CA GLY A 65 39.47 -14.15 -35.61
C GLY A 65 38.89 -14.81 -36.85
N LYS A 66 39.79 -15.32 -37.69
CA LYS A 66 39.46 -16.25 -38.79
C LYS A 66 38.58 -17.40 -38.27
N CYS A 67 37.72 -17.95 -39.12
CA CYS A 67 36.92 -19.14 -38.78
C CYS A 67 37.83 -20.37 -38.68
N GLN A 68 38.46 -20.58 -37.52
CA GLN A 68 39.45 -21.63 -37.24
C GLN A 68 38.94 -22.62 -36.17
N HIS A 69 39.58 -23.78 -36.08
CA HIS A 69 39.44 -24.71 -34.95
C HIS A 69 40.10 -24.16 -33.68
N SER A 70 39.80 -24.76 -32.53
CA SER A 70 40.51 -24.47 -31.27
C SER A 70 42.03 -24.57 -31.48
N PRO A 71 42.84 -23.61 -30.99
CA PRO A 71 44.29 -23.68 -31.11
C PRO A 71 44.92 -24.90 -30.39
N ASP A 72 44.16 -25.56 -29.50
CA ASP A 72 44.60 -26.71 -28.71
C ASP A 72 44.37 -28.08 -29.38
N LEU A 73 43.79 -28.13 -30.59
CA LEU A 73 43.56 -29.38 -31.32
C LEU A 73 44.82 -29.82 -32.09
N LYS A 74 45.34 -31.01 -31.76
CA LYS A 74 46.53 -31.60 -32.42
C LYS A 74 46.33 -31.91 -33.91
N ASN A 75 45.07 -32.15 -34.34
CA ASN A 75 44.69 -32.44 -35.72
C ASN A 75 43.62 -31.45 -36.23
N PRO A 76 43.87 -30.72 -37.34
CA PRO A 76 42.92 -29.74 -37.89
C PRO A 76 41.67 -30.33 -38.55
N ASN A 77 41.54 -31.66 -38.62
CA ASN A 77 40.41 -32.38 -39.23
C ASN A 77 39.46 -33.04 -38.22
N GLU A 78 39.76 -33.00 -36.92
CA GLU A 78 38.93 -33.56 -35.86
C GLU A 78 37.82 -32.58 -35.42
N PRO A 79 36.58 -33.05 -35.17
CA PRO A 79 35.50 -32.19 -34.70
C PRO A 79 35.79 -31.67 -33.28
N ASP A 80 35.25 -30.49 -32.93
CA ASP A 80 35.33 -30.00 -31.55
C ASP A 80 34.54 -30.97 -30.65
N VAL A 81 35.23 -31.65 -29.73
CA VAL A 81 34.60 -32.54 -28.74
C VAL A 81 34.57 -31.84 -27.38
N CYS A 82 33.43 -31.92 -26.72
CA CYS A 82 33.24 -31.52 -25.34
C CYS A 82 32.92 -32.77 -24.51
N LEU A 83 33.52 -32.90 -23.33
CA LEU A 83 33.31 -34.04 -22.43
C LEU A 83 32.01 -33.91 -21.60
N ASP A 84 31.43 -32.71 -21.53
CA ASP A 84 30.23 -32.44 -20.73
C ASP A 84 28.96 -32.88 -21.47
N GLU A 85 28.28 -33.90 -20.96
CA GLU A 85 27.04 -34.44 -21.53
C GLU A 85 25.90 -33.41 -21.52
N ARG A 86 25.81 -32.61 -20.45
CA ARG A 86 24.77 -31.59 -20.31
C ARG A 86 24.91 -30.48 -21.35
N PHE A 87 26.14 -30.19 -21.78
CA PHE A 87 26.39 -29.26 -22.87
C PHE A 87 25.79 -29.79 -24.18
N TRP A 88 26.04 -31.06 -24.51
CA TRP A 88 25.52 -31.69 -25.73
C TRP A 88 24.01 -31.83 -25.73
N GLU A 89 23.40 -32.20 -24.61
CA GLU A 89 21.93 -32.23 -24.48
C GLU A 89 21.29 -30.87 -24.83
N LEU A 90 21.90 -29.76 -24.40
CA LEU A 90 21.41 -28.41 -24.68
C LEU A 90 21.61 -27.99 -26.15
N VAL A 91 22.72 -28.39 -26.78
CA VAL A 91 23.07 -28.02 -28.16
C VAL A 91 22.34 -28.90 -29.18
N ASN A 92 22.24 -30.20 -28.94
CA ASN A 92 21.53 -31.16 -29.78
C ASN A 92 20.01 -31.08 -29.56
N GLY A 93 19.58 -30.74 -28.34
CA GLY A 93 18.18 -30.67 -27.94
C GLY A 93 17.59 -32.03 -27.56
N ASP A 94 18.45 -33.04 -27.39
CA ASP A 94 18.18 -34.44 -27.06
C ASP A 94 19.46 -35.10 -26.53
N SER A 95 19.31 -36.21 -25.81
CA SER A 95 20.42 -36.98 -25.22
C SER A 95 20.95 -38.12 -26.10
N HIS A 96 20.32 -38.37 -27.26
CA HIS A 96 20.62 -39.53 -28.12
C HIS A 96 21.48 -39.20 -29.35
N SER A 97 21.58 -37.91 -29.71
CA SER A 97 22.37 -37.46 -30.86
C SER A 97 23.88 -37.52 -30.55
N GLU A 98 24.68 -37.89 -31.56
CA GLU A 98 26.13 -37.97 -31.43
C GLU A 98 26.73 -36.64 -30.92
N HIS A 99 27.70 -36.74 -29.99
CA HIS A 99 28.42 -35.62 -29.36
C HIS A 99 29.47 -35.02 -30.32
N VAL A 100 29.03 -34.66 -31.52
CA VAL A 100 29.86 -34.16 -32.60
C VAL A 100 29.26 -32.90 -33.18
N ARG A 101 30.10 -31.87 -33.33
CA ARG A 101 29.69 -30.61 -33.96
C ARG A 101 29.54 -30.81 -35.47
N VAL A 102 28.36 -30.51 -36.00
CA VAL A 102 27.99 -30.78 -37.40
C VAL A 102 28.79 -29.96 -38.43
N LYS A 103 29.19 -28.72 -38.10
CA LYS A 103 29.85 -27.81 -39.06
C LYS A 103 31.37 -27.67 -38.84
N LYS A 104 32.13 -27.98 -39.89
CA LYS A 104 33.60 -27.77 -39.97
C LYS A 104 33.98 -26.30 -40.22
N PRO A 105 35.17 -25.83 -39.81
CA PRO A 105 35.62 -24.46 -40.07
C PRO A 105 36.00 -24.28 -41.53
N CYS A 106 35.87 -23.06 -42.05
CA CYS A 106 36.21 -22.75 -43.45
C CYS A 106 37.44 -21.85 -43.60
N ASN A 107 38.14 -21.51 -42.51
CA ASN A 107 39.32 -20.65 -42.44
C ASN A 107 39.19 -19.25 -43.07
N ALA A 108 37.95 -18.83 -43.40
CA ALA A 108 37.68 -17.50 -43.92
C ALA A 108 37.90 -16.43 -42.85
N THR A 109 38.51 -15.31 -43.25
CA THR A 109 38.56 -14.08 -42.46
C THR A 109 37.16 -13.49 -42.37
N VAL A 110 36.66 -13.28 -41.16
CA VAL A 110 35.39 -12.59 -40.95
C VAL A 110 35.67 -11.09 -41.02
N PRO A 111 35.00 -10.35 -41.92
CA PRO A 111 35.25 -8.92 -42.03
C PRO A 111 34.73 -8.21 -40.78
N ALA A 112 35.45 -7.19 -40.33
CA ALA A 112 35.00 -6.35 -39.24
C ALA A 112 33.78 -5.55 -39.69
N ILE A 113 32.81 -5.39 -38.79
CA ILE A 113 31.52 -4.78 -39.10
C ILE A 113 31.28 -3.61 -38.15
N GLU A 114 30.82 -2.50 -38.69
CA GLU A 114 30.36 -1.33 -37.95
C GLU A 114 28.86 -1.08 -38.18
N GLN A 115 28.23 -0.47 -37.19
CA GLN A 115 26.84 -0.05 -37.32
C GLN A 115 26.79 1.28 -38.10
N GLY A 116 26.24 1.25 -39.31
CA GLY A 116 26.12 2.43 -40.18
C GLY A 116 24.95 3.35 -39.83
N LYS A 117 24.82 4.46 -40.56
CA LYS A 117 23.62 5.33 -40.51
C LYS A 117 22.41 4.59 -41.11
N ASP A 118 21.21 4.93 -40.65
CA ASP A 118 19.93 4.53 -41.26
C ASP A 118 19.75 3.04 -41.56
N PHE A 119 19.95 2.19 -40.54
CA PHE A 119 19.64 0.75 -40.58
C PHE A 119 20.58 -0.11 -41.42
N LEU A 120 21.71 0.46 -41.85
CA LEU A 120 22.67 -0.26 -42.67
C LEU A 120 23.84 -0.79 -41.81
N ILE A 121 24.36 -1.93 -42.24
CA ILE A 121 25.50 -2.59 -41.60
C ILE A 121 26.70 -2.35 -42.50
N LYS A 122 27.72 -1.64 -42.00
CA LYS A 122 28.89 -1.21 -42.76
C LYS A 122 30.05 -2.20 -42.56
N LEU A 123 30.77 -2.52 -43.62
CA LEU A 123 32.03 -3.25 -43.51
C LEU A 123 33.15 -2.26 -43.16
N LYS A 124 33.97 -2.63 -42.17
CA LYS A 124 35.11 -1.84 -41.70
C LYS A 124 36.35 -2.21 -42.53
N ASP A 125 36.41 -1.72 -43.77
CA ASP A 125 37.62 -1.79 -44.60
C ASP A 125 38.37 -0.45 -44.55
N VAL A 126 39.68 -0.52 -44.30
CA VAL A 126 40.57 0.67 -44.14
C VAL A 126 41.02 1.23 -45.50
N SER A 127 40.72 0.55 -46.62
CA SER A 127 41.36 0.79 -47.92
C SER A 127 40.45 1.31 -49.04
N LYS A 128 39.14 1.51 -48.82
CA LYS A 128 38.21 2.07 -49.82
C LYS A 128 37.43 3.26 -49.27
N THR A 129 37.35 4.33 -50.05
CA THR A 129 36.59 5.57 -49.77
C THR A 129 35.09 5.43 -49.99
N GLU A 130 34.61 4.33 -50.60
CA GLU A 130 33.18 4.07 -50.81
C GLU A 130 32.55 3.29 -49.64
N GLU A 131 31.36 3.72 -49.21
CA GLU A 131 30.62 3.09 -48.12
C GLU A 131 29.95 1.78 -48.57
N ASP A 132 30.65 0.65 -48.44
CA ASP A 132 30.09 -0.67 -48.75
C ASP A 132 29.17 -1.17 -47.60
N TYR A 133 27.86 -1.00 -47.81
CA TYR A 133 26.80 -1.50 -46.93
C TYR A 133 26.38 -2.94 -47.29
N LEU A 134 26.24 -3.81 -46.28
CA LEU A 134 25.73 -5.16 -46.42
C LEU A 134 24.22 -5.17 -46.74
N SER A 135 23.85 -5.84 -47.83
CA SER A 135 22.44 -6.03 -48.20
C SER A 135 21.76 -7.09 -47.31
N ALA A 136 20.46 -6.90 -47.04
CA ALA A 136 19.67 -7.86 -46.26
C ALA A 136 19.59 -9.25 -46.90
N GLU A 137 19.73 -9.35 -48.22
CA GLU A 137 19.80 -10.63 -48.92
C GLU A 137 21.07 -11.42 -48.56
N VAL A 138 22.23 -10.75 -48.47
CA VAL A 138 23.48 -11.39 -48.06
C VAL A 138 23.36 -11.89 -46.62
N VAL A 139 22.82 -11.07 -45.71
CA VAL A 139 22.61 -11.47 -44.31
C VAL A 139 21.65 -12.64 -44.19
N LEU A 140 20.60 -12.70 -45.00
CA LEU A 140 19.67 -13.84 -45.03
C LEU A 140 20.37 -15.13 -45.38
N ARG A 141 21.22 -15.13 -46.43
CA ARG A 141 22.02 -16.31 -46.81
C ARG A 141 22.95 -16.75 -45.70
N ILE A 142 23.58 -15.81 -44.99
CA ILE A 142 24.43 -16.12 -43.83
C ILE A 142 23.61 -16.80 -42.73
N PHE A 143 22.42 -16.28 -42.41
CA PHE A 143 21.56 -16.83 -41.35
C PHE A 143 20.89 -18.14 -41.72
N GLU A 144 20.60 -18.40 -43.00
CA GLU A 144 20.14 -19.71 -43.50
C GLU A 144 21.23 -20.78 -43.36
N ASN A 145 22.49 -20.37 -43.43
CA ASN A 145 23.63 -21.25 -43.23
C ASN A 145 23.93 -21.55 -41.76
N ILE A 146 23.18 -21.08 -40.75
CA ILE A 146 23.45 -21.45 -39.35
C ILE A 146 22.84 -22.82 -39.07
N SER A 147 23.58 -23.75 -38.44
CA SER A 147 23.04 -25.07 -38.07
C SER A 147 22.13 -24.97 -36.84
N ASP A 148 21.15 -25.88 -36.71
CA ASP A 148 20.24 -25.91 -35.55
C ASP A 148 21.00 -26.06 -34.21
N GLN A 149 22.11 -26.80 -34.20
CA GLN A 149 23.04 -26.88 -33.06
C GLN A 149 23.56 -25.49 -32.64
N ASP A 150 24.10 -24.73 -33.60
CA ASP A 150 24.62 -23.39 -33.35
C ASP A 150 23.49 -22.38 -33.01
N VAL A 151 22.27 -22.58 -33.54
CA VAL A 151 21.08 -21.79 -33.14
C VAL A 151 20.73 -22.00 -31.67
N ARG A 152 20.73 -23.26 -31.19
CA ARG A 152 20.47 -23.58 -29.77
C ARG A 152 21.60 -23.10 -28.85
N LEU A 153 22.85 -23.22 -29.30
CA LEU A 153 24.02 -22.68 -28.61
C LEU A 153 23.87 -21.18 -28.31
N LEU A 154 23.48 -20.41 -29.33
CA LEU A 154 23.23 -18.96 -29.22
C LEU A 154 22.03 -18.61 -28.33
N GLY A 155 21.24 -19.58 -27.89
CA GLY A 155 20.06 -19.38 -27.04
C GLY A 155 18.76 -19.13 -27.80
N PHE A 156 18.72 -19.37 -29.11
CA PHE A 156 17.52 -19.33 -29.94
C PHE A 156 16.87 -20.71 -30.05
N ASN A 157 15.60 -20.75 -30.46
CA ASN A 157 14.89 -22.00 -30.71
C ASN A 157 14.75 -22.19 -32.23
N PRO A 158 15.28 -23.29 -32.82
CA PRO A 158 15.25 -23.50 -34.27
C PRO A 158 13.82 -23.58 -34.83
N LYS A 159 12.85 -24.02 -34.04
CA LYS A 159 11.43 -24.13 -34.45
C LYS A 159 10.62 -22.84 -34.25
N ARG A 160 11.04 -21.92 -33.36
CA ARG A 160 10.23 -20.75 -32.96
C ARG A 160 10.89 -19.39 -33.18
N SER A 161 12.21 -19.31 -33.18
CA SER A 161 12.96 -18.05 -33.23
C SER A 161 14.26 -18.18 -34.01
N HIS A 162 14.22 -18.87 -35.15
CA HIS A 162 15.40 -19.03 -36.00
C HIS A 162 15.92 -17.66 -36.50
N PRO A 163 17.24 -17.37 -36.45
CA PRO A 163 17.80 -16.08 -36.84
C PRO A 163 17.38 -15.53 -38.22
N LYS A 164 17.26 -16.40 -39.23
CA LYS A 164 16.76 -16.05 -40.57
C LYS A 164 15.40 -15.32 -40.58
N TRP A 165 14.54 -15.54 -39.58
CA TRP A 165 13.22 -14.90 -39.48
C TRP A 165 13.28 -13.45 -39.00
N MET A 166 14.45 -12.96 -38.58
CA MET A 166 14.66 -11.54 -38.29
C MET A 166 14.66 -10.67 -39.57
N ILE A 167 14.80 -11.29 -40.73
CA ILE A 167 14.80 -10.62 -42.04
C ILE A 167 13.44 -10.84 -42.71
N LEU A 168 12.84 -9.75 -43.16
CA LEU A 168 11.51 -9.74 -43.75
C LEU A 168 11.60 -10.09 -45.24
N LYS A 169 11.10 -11.27 -45.60
CA LYS A 169 10.80 -11.65 -47.00
C LYS A 169 9.31 -11.50 -47.31
N ILE A 170 8.48 -11.71 -46.29
CA ILE A 170 7.02 -11.62 -46.35
C ILE A 170 6.59 -10.69 -45.23
N LEU A 171 5.87 -9.62 -45.57
CA LEU A 171 5.30 -8.70 -44.60
C LEU A 171 3.84 -9.09 -44.33
N PRO A 172 3.47 -9.45 -43.08
CA PRO A 172 2.07 -9.72 -42.75
C PRO A 172 1.24 -8.43 -42.81
N VAL A 173 0.05 -8.53 -43.39
CA VAL A 173 -0.90 -7.41 -43.49
C VAL A 173 -1.99 -7.63 -42.43
N PRO A 174 -2.17 -6.71 -41.47
CA PRO A 174 -3.19 -6.86 -40.45
C PRO A 174 -4.60 -6.79 -41.06
N PRO A 175 -5.59 -7.51 -40.51
CA PRO A 175 -6.98 -7.45 -40.97
C PRO A 175 -7.62 -6.10 -40.63
N LEU A 176 -8.79 -5.82 -41.23
CA LEU A 176 -9.53 -4.57 -41.01
C LEU A 176 -9.85 -4.28 -39.54
N ALA A 177 -10.03 -5.31 -38.71
CA ALA A 177 -10.24 -5.16 -37.27
C ALA A 177 -9.10 -4.39 -36.54
N VAL A 178 -7.87 -4.46 -37.05
CA VAL A 178 -6.70 -3.75 -36.48
C VAL A 178 -6.51 -2.36 -37.13
N ARG A 179 -7.04 -2.16 -38.34
CA ARG A 179 -6.93 -0.95 -39.15
C ARG A 179 -8.32 -0.53 -39.65
N PRO A 180 -9.22 -0.12 -38.73
CA PRO A 180 -10.62 0.12 -39.06
C PRO A 180 -10.78 1.29 -40.04
N GLN A 181 -11.87 1.26 -40.79
CA GLN A 181 -12.28 2.36 -41.65
C GLN A 181 -13.38 3.14 -40.95
N VAL A 182 -13.28 4.47 -40.95
CA VAL A 182 -14.27 5.34 -40.32
C VAL A 182 -15.08 6.03 -41.40
N VAL A 183 -16.40 5.80 -41.39
CA VAL A 183 -17.34 6.52 -42.25
C VAL A 183 -17.90 7.68 -41.44
N SER A 184 -17.50 8.90 -41.77
CA SER A 184 -18.11 10.10 -41.19
C SER A 184 -19.44 10.39 -41.90
N PRO A 185 -20.50 10.78 -41.17
CA PRO A 185 -21.77 11.15 -41.79
C PRO A 185 -21.56 12.31 -42.77
N GLY A 186 -21.97 12.13 -44.02
CA GLY A 186 -21.83 13.13 -45.11
C GLY A 186 -20.60 13.00 -46.01
N GLN A 187 -19.66 12.06 -45.76
CA GLN A 187 -18.57 11.76 -46.68
C GLN A 187 -18.86 10.55 -47.56
N SER A 188 -18.68 10.69 -48.88
CA SER A 188 -18.92 9.62 -49.87
C SER A 188 -17.90 8.49 -49.82
N ALA A 189 -16.73 8.71 -49.21
CA ALA A 189 -15.66 7.73 -49.10
C ALA A 189 -15.20 7.56 -47.63
N PRO A 190 -14.98 6.32 -47.16
CA PRO A 190 -14.50 6.07 -45.81
C PRO A 190 -13.08 6.60 -45.61
N SER A 191 -12.84 7.27 -44.49
CA SER A 191 -11.50 7.62 -44.03
C SER A 191 -10.73 6.36 -43.63
N GLN A 192 -9.52 6.22 -44.16
CA GLN A 192 -8.67 5.06 -43.94
C GLN A 192 -7.75 5.29 -42.74
N ASP A 193 -7.44 4.21 -42.02
CA ASP A 193 -6.48 4.25 -40.92
C ASP A 193 -5.05 4.58 -41.39
N ASP A 194 -4.26 5.24 -40.52
CA ASP A 194 -2.85 5.59 -40.74
C ASP A 194 -1.99 4.39 -41.20
N ILE A 195 -2.25 3.18 -40.68
CA ILE A 195 -1.58 1.93 -41.09
C ILE A 195 -1.90 1.59 -42.55
N THR A 196 -3.15 1.77 -42.99
CA THR A 196 -3.57 1.48 -44.35
C THR A 196 -2.88 2.41 -45.36
N HIS A 197 -2.78 3.70 -45.03
CA HIS A 197 -2.02 4.65 -45.85
C HIS A 197 -0.57 4.20 -46.02
N LYS A 198 0.08 3.79 -44.93
CA LYS A 198 1.48 3.36 -45.00
C LYS A 198 1.67 2.05 -45.76
N LEU A 199 0.73 1.11 -45.63
CA LEU A 199 0.74 -0.12 -46.42
C LEU A 199 0.60 0.16 -47.92
N SER A 200 -0.20 1.16 -48.30
CA SER A 200 -0.30 1.59 -49.70
C SER A 200 1.05 2.07 -50.24
N ASP A 201 1.76 2.91 -49.50
CA ASP A 201 3.10 3.39 -49.89
C ASP A 201 4.09 2.22 -50.07
N ILE A 202 4.06 1.24 -49.15
CA ILE A 202 4.87 0.02 -49.24
C ILE A 202 4.54 -0.75 -50.51
N ILE A 203 3.27 -0.94 -50.84
CA ILE A 203 2.86 -1.70 -52.04
C ILE A 203 3.30 -0.98 -53.32
N ILE A 204 3.12 0.34 -53.40
CA ILE A 204 3.51 1.15 -54.56
C ILE A 204 5.03 1.07 -54.77
N CYS A 205 5.80 1.31 -53.71
CA CYS A 205 7.26 1.27 -53.77
C CYS A 205 7.78 -0.15 -54.08
N ASN A 206 7.16 -1.20 -53.52
CA ASN A 206 7.51 -2.59 -53.80
C ASN A 206 7.21 -3.02 -55.25
N LYS A 207 6.10 -2.55 -55.84
CA LYS A 207 5.80 -2.76 -57.26
C LYS A 207 6.83 -2.06 -58.15
N ARG A 208 7.21 -0.82 -57.81
CA ARG A 208 8.24 -0.06 -58.53
C ARG A 208 9.59 -0.77 -58.51
N LEU A 209 10.03 -1.23 -57.35
CA LEU A 209 11.29 -2.00 -57.22
C LEU A 209 11.26 -3.29 -58.05
N ARG A 210 10.11 -3.97 -58.08
CA ARG A 210 9.93 -5.20 -58.87
C ARG A 210 9.99 -4.94 -60.38
N ALA A 211 9.42 -3.84 -60.85
CA ALA A 211 9.48 -3.43 -62.26
C ALA A 211 10.90 -3.04 -62.70
N GLN A 212 11.60 -2.24 -61.89
CA GLN A 212 13.00 -1.85 -62.15
C GLN A 212 13.93 -3.08 -62.27
N ARG A 213 13.66 -4.11 -61.48
CA ARG A 213 14.41 -5.38 -61.52
C ARG A 213 14.12 -6.21 -62.77
N SER A 214 12.90 -6.17 -63.31
CA SER A 214 12.58 -6.87 -64.57
C SER A 214 13.07 -6.13 -65.81
N GLU A 215 13.17 -4.80 -65.74
CA GLU A 215 13.56 -3.93 -66.86
C GLU A 215 15.07 -3.63 -66.92
N SER A 216 15.90 -4.29 -66.10
CA SER A 216 17.36 -4.07 -66.03
C SER A 216 17.77 -2.60 -65.89
N SER A 217 17.08 -1.88 -65.00
CA SER A 217 17.37 -0.47 -64.67
C SER A 217 18.75 -0.27 -64.02
N THR A 218 19.24 0.97 -63.96
CA THR A 218 20.56 1.30 -63.37
C THR A 218 20.64 0.96 -61.87
N ASP A 219 21.80 0.47 -61.43
CA ASP A 219 22.04 0.08 -60.03
C ASP A 219 21.80 1.22 -59.04
N THR A 220 22.07 2.46 -59.43
CA THR A 220 21.83 3.66 -58.61
C THR A 220 20.34 3.85 -58.33
N ALA A 221 19.49 3.76 -59.35
CA ALA A 221 18.04 3.93 -59.22
C ALA A 221 17.40 2.80 -58.38
N MET A 222 17.96 1.58 -58.48
CA MET A 222 17.55 0.46 -57.63
C MET A 222 17.96 0.65 -56.17
N LYS A 223 19.18 1.16 -55.91
CA LYS A 223 19.66 1.48 -54.55
C LYS A 223 18.76 2.52 -53.87
N GLU A 224 18.40 3.61 -54.57
CA GLU A 224 17.49 4.64 -54.05
C GLU A 224 16.11 4.07 -53.70
N THR A 225 15.52 3.29 -54.60
CA THR A 225 14.19 2.70 -54.40
C THR A 225 14.21 1.66 -53.28
N ARG A 226 15.30 0.91 -53.12
CA ARG A 226 15.53 -0.01 -51.99
C ARG A 226 15.58 0.74 -50.65
N THR A 227 16.33 1.84 -50.58
CA THR A 227 16.43 2.66 -49.36
C THR A 227 15.07 3.26 -49.00
N LEU A 228 14.30 3.74 -49.99
CA LEU A 228 12.95 4.25 -49.78
C LEU A 228 11.98 3.17 -49.27
N LEU A 229 12.05 1.95 -49.82
CA LEU A 229 11.22 0.83 -49.35
C LEU A 229 11.59 0.43 -47.91
N GLN A 230 12.88 0.39 -47.57
CA GLN A 230 13.35 0.16 -46.20
C GLN A 230 12.86 1.26 -45.26
N TYR A 231 12.86 2.53 -45.68
CA TYR A 231 12.28 3.65 -44.92
C TYR A 231 10.79 3.44 -44.65
N HIS A 232 10.01 3.03 -45.66
CA HIS A 232 8.57 2.79 -45.49
C HIS A 232 8.26 1.59 -44.59
N ILE A 233 9.00 0.49 -44.71
CA ILE A 233 8.88 -0.68 -43.82
C ILE A 233 9.26 -0.29 -42.38
N THR A 234 10.30 0.52 -42.23
CA THR A 234 10.75 0.99 -40.91
C THR A 234 9.70 1.86 -40.25
N THR A 235 9.26 2.91 -40.93
CA THR A 235 8.27 3.85 -40.41
C THR A 235 6.91 3.19 -40.18
N TYR A 236 6.54 2.15 -40.95
CA TYR A 236 5.36 1.31 -40.69
C TYR A 236 5.40 0.58 -39.32
N MET A 237 6.58 0.18 -38.87
CA MET A 237 6.74 -0.47 -37.56
C MET A 237 6.97 0.55 -36.44
N ILE A 238 7.91 1.48 -36.66
CA ILE A 238 8.43 2.45 -35.67
C ILE A 238 8.64 3.80 -36.36
N ASN A 239 7.82 4.79 -36.03
CA ASN A 239 7.85 6.13 -36.63
C ASN A 239 8.44 7.20 -35.68
N ASP A 240 8.75 6.84 -34.43
CA ASP A 240 9.28 7.71 -33.37
C ASP A 240 10.81 7.64 -33.21
N LYS A 241 11.52 6.98 -34.12
CA LYS A 241 12.97 6.80 -33.99
C LYS A 241 13.73 8.11 -34.32
N PRO A 242 14.61 8.62 -33.44
CA PRO A 242 15.30 9.91 -33.64
C PRO A 242 16.20 9.98 -34.88
N SER A 243 16.71 8.84 -35.35
CA SER A 243 17.63 8.78 -36.48
C SER A 243 16.94 8.90 -37.85
N ILE A 244 15.60 8.92 -37.90
CA ILE A 244 14.84 8.96 -39.16
C ILE A 244 13.87 10.13 -39.14
N GLU A 245 13.70 10.77 -40.28
CA GLU A 245 12.58 11.68 -40.51
C GLU A 245 11.23 10.95 -40.35
N ARG A 246 10.34 11.57 -39.56
CA ARG A 246 9.03 11.00 -39.25
C ARG A 246 8.13 11.03 -40.48
N ALA A 247 7.48 9.91 -40.77
CA ALA A 247 6.42 9.87 -41.76
C ALA A 247 5.21 10.65 -41.23
N VAL A 248 4.83 11.69 -41.95
CA VAL A 248 3.71 12.59 -41.63
C VAL A 248 2.58 12.43 -42.63
N THR A 249 1.37 12.76 -42.18
CA THR A 249 0.21 12.98 -43.05
C THR A 249 0.38 14.28 -43.85
N LYS A 250 -0.51 14.52 -44.82
CA LYS A 250 -0.52 15.77 -45.61
C LYS A 250 -0.66 17.04 -44.75
N SER A 251 -1.21 16.94 -43.54
CA SER A 251 -1.35 18.04 -42.59
C SER A 251 -0.15 18.19 -41.63
N GLY A 252 0.93 17.42 -41.81
CA GLY A 252 2.12 17.46 -40.95
C GLY A 252 1.99 16.66 -39.64
N ARG A 253 0.82 16.08 -39.34
CA ARG A 253 0.67 15.17 -38.18
C ARG A 253 1.45 13.87 -38.42
N PRO A 254 2.31 13.42 -37.49
CA PRO A 254 2.95 12.10 -37.58
C PRO A 254 1.94 10.95 -37.63
N LEU A 255 2.20 9.96 -38.49
CA LEU A 255 1.38 8.75 -38.59
C LEU A 255 1.49 7.90 -37.32
N LYS A 256 0.35 7.46 -36.77
CA LYS A 256 0.29 6.54 -35.62
C LYS A 256 0.41 5.08 -36.06
N VAL A 257 1.63 4.58 -35.98
CA VAL A 257 2.02 3.24 -36.45
C VAL A 257 2.00 2.19 -35.32
N ILE A 258 2.31 0.93 -35.62
CA ILE A 258 2.10 -0.21 -34.72
C ILE A 258 2.77 -0.02 -33.34
N SER A 259 4.08 0.31 -33.30
CA SER A 259 4.80 0.48 -32.01
C SER A 259 4.20 1.59 -31.14
N GLN A 260 3.79 2.71 -31.75
CA GLN A 260 3.24 3.85 -31.01
C GLN A 260 1.85 3.53 -30.43
N ARG A 261 1.07 2.66 -31.08
CA ARG A 261 -0.21 2.18 -30.55
C ARG A 261 -0.04 1.30 -29.32
N LEU A 262 1.09 0.61 -29.16
CA LEU A 262 1.34 -0.29 -28.04
C LEU A 262 1.97 0.44 -26.83
N LYS A 263 2.82 1.44 -27.08
CA LYS A 263 3.59 2.16 -26.06
C LYS A 263 2.82 3.35 -25.47
N GLY A 264 3.27 3.81 -24.30
CA GLY A 264 2.78 5.03 -23.66
C GLY A 264 1.61 4.81 -22.70
N LYS A 265 1.06 5.92 -22.18
CA LYS A 265 -0.08 5.90 -21.24
C LYS A 265 -1.39 5.52 -21.93
N GLU A 266 -1.62 6.09 -23.12
CA GLU A 266 -2.80 5.83 -23.96
C GLU A 266 -2.62 4.65 -24.93
N GLY A 267 -1.44 4.01 -24.93
CA GLY A 267 -1.21 2.82 -25.75
C GLY A 267 -2.01 1.62 -25.25
N HIS A 268 -2.33 0.67 -26.13
CA HIS A 268 -3.20 -0.48 -25.84
C HIS A 268 -2.81 -1.26 -24.58
N LEU A 269 -1.51 -1.46 -24.32
CA LEU A 269 -1.07 -2.22 -23.14
C LEU A 269 -1.49 -1.56 -21.82
N ARG A 270 -1.46 -0.23 -21.75
CA ARG A 270 -1.79 0.51 -20.53
C ARG A 270 -3.22 1.04 -20.53
N GLY A 271 -3.68 1.62 -21.62
CA GLY A 271 -4.97 2.29 -21.74
C GLY A 271 -6.15 1.39 -22.10
N HIS A 272 -5.92 0.13 -22.48
CA HIS A 272 -7.01 -0.82 -22.77
C HIS A 272 -6.89 -2.15 -22.02
N LEU A 273 -5.67 -2.64 -21.74
CA LEU A 273 -5.49 -3.88 -20.98
C LEU A 273 -5.33 -3.64 -19.47
N SER A 274 -4.44 -2.73 -19.07
CA SER A 274 -4.18 -2.49 -17.63
C SER A 274 -5.22 -1.58 -16.98
N GLY A 275 -5.81 -0.67 -17.75
CA GLY A 275 -6.93 0.16 -17.33
C GLY A 275 -7.87 0.30 -18.51
N LYS A 276 -9.16 0.15 -18.30
CA LYS A 276 -10.20 0.28 -19.31
C LYS A 276 -11.36 1.08 -18.74
N ARG A 277 -12.24 1.56 -19.62
CA ARG A 277 -13.55 2.04 -19.20
C ARG A 277 -14.43 0.83 -18.93
N ASP A 278 -15.14 0.85 -17.82
CA ASP A 278 -15.98 -0.25 -17.37
C ASP A 278 -17.45 0.18 -17.41
N ASP A 279 -18.30 -0.72 -17.89
CA ASP A 279 -19.75 -0.59 -17.83
C ASP A 279 -20.25 -0.82 -16.38
N TYR A 280 -21.52 -0.51 -16.12
CA TYR A 280 -22.16 -0.66 -14.80
C TYR A 280 -21.45 0.10 -13.68
N SER A 281 -20.95 1.28 -14.03
CA SER A 281 -20.33 2.22 -13.10
C SER A 281 -20.99 3.60 -13.19
N ALA A 282 -20.94 4.34 -12.08
CA ALA A 282 -21.45 5.70 -11.99
C ALA A 282 -20.45 6.59 -11.25
N ARG A 283 -20.53 7.90 -11.48
CA ARG A 283 -19.68 8.91 -10.82
C ARG A 283 -20.54 10.12 -10.48
N SER A 284 -20.42 10.61 -9.25
CA SER A 284 -21.07 11.83 -8.79
C SER A 284 -20.29 12.43 -7.63
N VAL A 285 -20.62 13.67 -7.29
CA VAL A 285 -20.09 14.39 -6.13
C VAL A 285 -20.54 13.69 -4.84
N ILE A 286 -19.66 13.65 -3.84
CA ILE A 286 -19.97 13.10 -2.52
C ILE A 286 -20.47 14.15 -1.53
N SER A 287 -21.26 13.71 -0.57
CA SER A 287 -21.82 14.53 0.50
C SER A 287 -21.79 13.76 1.82
N PRO A 288 -21.58 14.43 2.97
CA PRO A 288 -21.55 13.77 4.27
C PRO A 288 -22.96 13.39 4.69
N ASP A 289 -23.11 12.21 5.28
CA ASP A 289 -24.32 11.83 5.99
C ASP A 289 -23.97 11.04 7.26
N PRO A 290 -24.17 11.60 8.47
CA PRO A 290 -23.87 10.89 9.72
C PRO A 290 -24.95 9.87 10.09
N SER A 291 -26.09 9.83 9.40
CA SER A 291 -27.22 8.95 9.73
C SER A 291 -27.11 7.55 9.10
N ILE A 292 -26.30 7.41 8.05
CA ILE A 292 -26.06 6.14 7.38
C ILE A 292 -24.96 5.35 8.06
N SER A 293 -25.03 4.01 7.98
CA SER A 293 -23.99 3.12 8.51
C SER A 293 -22.67 3.29 7.75
N ILE A 294 -21.53 3.04 8.39
CA ILE A 294 -20.20 3.06 7.71
C ILE A 294 -20.09 2.07 6.54
N ASP A 295 -20.89 1.01 6.53
CA ASP A 295 -20.90 0.04 5.43
C ASP A 295 -21.96 0.34 4.38
N GLN A 296 -22.57 1.52 4.42
CA GLN A 296 -23.59 1.97 3.47
C GLN A 296 -23.12 3.19 2.67
N VAL A 297 -23.59 3.26 1.43
CA VAL A 297 -23.44 4.43 0.56
C VAL A 297 -24.81 4.86 0.04
N GLY A 298 -25.13 6.13 0.21
CA GLY A 298 -26.35 6.73 -0.34
C GLY A 298 -26.23 6.86 -1.85
N VAL A 299 -27.09 6.16 -2.60
CA VAL A 299 -27.14 6.18 -4.06
C VAL A 299 -28.37 6.97 -4.52
N PRO A 300 -28.20 7.99 -5.39
CA PRO A 300 -29.32 8.71 -6.00
C PRO A 300 -30.30 7.79 -6.73
N GLU A 301 -31.60 8.03 -6.55
CA GLU A 301 -32.67 7.30 -7.25
C GLU A 301 -32.48 7.25 -8.77
N GLN A 302 -32.03 8.35 -9.39
CA GLN A 302 -31.78 8.41 -10.83
C GLN A 302 -30.68 7.44 -11.27
N LEU A 303 -29.62 7.29 -10.47
CA LEU A 303 -28.54 6.35 -10.75
C LEU A 303 -28.97 4.91 -10.49
N ALA A 304 -29.81 4.68 -9.47
CA ALA A 304 -30.32 3.35 -9.14
C ALA A 304 -31.16 2.74 -10.28
N LYS A 305 -31.91 3.56 -11.04
CA LYS A 305 -32.68 3.13 -12.23
C LYS A 305 -31.79 2.77 -13.43
N ILE A 306 -30.65 3.44 -13.56
CA ILE A 306 -29.71 3.20 -14.68
C ILE A 306 -28.84 1.97 -14.41
N LEU A 307 -28.34 1.85 -13.18
CA LEU A 307 -27.48 0.74 -12.78
C LEU A 307 -28.31 -0.52 -12.56
N THR A 308 -27.98 -1.58 -13.29
CA THR A 308 -28.67 -2.87 -13.19
C THR A 308 -27.81 -3.97 -12.61
N PHE A 309 -28.49 -4.98 -12.07
CA PHE A 309 -27.92 -6.25 -11.65
C PHE A 309 -28.65 -7.40 -12.36
N PRO A 310 -27.95 -8.28 -13.09
CA PRO A 310 -28.55 -9.41 -13.77
C PRO A 310 -28.87 -10.53 -12.76
N GLU A 311 -30.15 -10.70 -12.48
CA GLU A 311 -30.63 -11.74 -11.57
C GLU A 311 -31.23 -12.90 -12.35
N VAL A 312 -30.72 -14.11 -12.07
CA VAL A 312 -31.21 -15.34 -12.70
C VAL A 312 -32.56 -15.71 -12.08
N VAL A 313 -33.53 -16.00 -12.92
CA VAL A 313 -34.85 -16.48 -12.54
C VAL A 313 -34.72 -17.91 -12.03
N THR A 314 -35.14 -18.10 -10.79
CA THR A 314 -35.20 -19.37 -10.09
C THR A 314 -36.65 -19.59 -9.60
N PRO A 315 -37.04 -20.83 -9.29
CA PRO A 315 -38.39 -21.11 -8.80
C PRO A 315 -38.76 -20.32 -7.53
N THR A 316 -37.79 -19.90 -6.72
CA THR A 316 -38.01 -19.16 -5.47
C THR A 316 -38.21 -17.65 -5.69
N ASN A 317 -37.46 -17.04 -6.61
CA ASN A 317 -37.53 -15.60 -6.88
C ASN A 317 -38.42 -15.23 -8.08
N GLN A 318 -38.93 -16.20 -8.84
CA GLN A 318 -39.72 -15.97 -10.06
C GLN A 318 -40.88 -14.98 -9.85
N LYS A 319 -41.77 -15.24 -8.89
CA LYS A 319 -42.92 -14.35 -8.60
C LYS A 319 -42.50 -12.92 -8.25
N TRP A 320 -41.37 -12.80 -7.56
CA TRP A 320 -40.81 -11.50 -7.19
C TRP A 320 -40.22 -10.78 -8.41
N LEU A 321 -39.48 -11.48 -9.27
CA LEU A 321 -38.95 -10.91 -10.51
C LEU A 321 -40.07 -10.54 -11.50
N GLU A 322 -41.14 -11.34 -11.59
CA GLU A 322 -42.33 -10.99 -12.36
C GLU A 322 -42.93 -9.67 -11.87
N SER A 323 -43.02 -9.48 -10.54
CA SER A 323 -43.50 -8.21 -9.98
C SER A 323 -42.59 -7.01 -10.30
N ILE A 324 -41.29 -7.23 -10.44
CA ILE A 324 -40.31 -6.20 -10.82
C ILE A 324 -40.44 -5.84 -12.30
N VAL A 325 -40.57 -6.84 -13.17
CA VAL A 325 -40.76 -6.63 -14.61
C VAL A 325 -42.08 -5.90 -14.88
N MET A 326 -43.13 -6.20 -14.11
CA MET A 326 -44.42 -5.51 -14.20
C MET A 326 -44.36 -4.02 -13.82
N LYS A 327 -43.39 -3.60 -12.99
CA LYS A 327 -43.15 -2.17 -12.72
C LYS A 327 -42.49 -1.43 -13.89
N GLY A 328 -41.88 -2.16 -14.83
CA GLY A 328 -41.21 -1.57 -15.99
C GLY A 328 -39.88 -0.87 -15.67
N HIS A 329 -39.43 -0.01 -16.57
CA HIS A 329 -38.12 0.67 -16.46
C HIS A 329 -38.16 2.03 -15.74
N ASP A 330 -39.33 2.69 -15.70
CA ASP A 330 -39.46 4.04 -15.17
C ASP A 330 -39.64 4.07 -13.65
N ASP A 331 -40.33 3.09 -13.08
CA ASP A 331 -40.58 3.01 -11.65
C ASP A 331 -39.33 2.53 -10.89
N LEU A 332 -39.14 3.06 -9.68
CA LEU A 332 -38.02 2.68 -8.82
C LEU A 332 -38.14 1.22 -8.39
N GLY A 333 -37.05 0.47 -8.54
CA GLY A 333 -37.02 -0.97 -8.23
C GLY A 333 -37.74 -1.80 -9.28
N GLY A 334 -37.80 -1.31 -10.52
CA GLY A 334 -38.20 -2.02 -11.72
C GLY A 334 -37.02 -2.74 -12.41
N ALA A 335 -37.12 -2.96 -13.70
CA ALA A 335 -36.09 -3.60 -14.52
C ALA A 335 -35.96 -2.93 -15.90
N ASN A 336 -34.78 -3.04 -16.51
CA ASN A 336 -34.54 -2.47 -17.84
C ASN A 336 -34.60 -3.53 -18.94
N PHE A 337 -34.10 -4.74 -18.68
CA PHE A 337 -34.01 -5.79 -19.70
C PHE A 337 -34.38 -7.17 -19.16
N VAL A 338 -34.92 -8.01 -20.05
CA VAL A 338 -35.13 -9.44 -19.82
C VAL A 338 -34.41 -10.22 -20.92
N ILE A 339 -33.62 -11.21 -20.53
CA ILE A 339 -32.84 -12.05 -21.43
C ILE A 339 -33.34 -13.49 -21.31
N ASN A 340 -33.78 -14.05 -22.44
CA ASN A 340 -34.28 -15.42 -22.51
C ASN A 340 -33.12 -16.43 -22.59
N ASP A 341 -33.40 -17.73 -22.44
CA ASP A 341 -32.39 -18.80 -22.52
C ASP A 341 -31.64 -18.84 -23.87
N HIS A 342 -32.25 -18.32 -24.94
CA HIS A 342 -31.62 -18.19 -26.26
C HIS A 342 -30.68 -16.98 -26.39
N GLY A 343 -30.56 -16.15 -25.34
CA GLY A 343 -29.75 -14.92 -25.34
C GLY A 343 -30.43 -13.71 -25.99
N THR A 344 -31.72 -13.81 -26.34
CA THR A 344 -32.50 -12.68 -26.86
C THR A 344 -32.76 -11.67 -25.75
N ARG A 345 -32.22 -10.46 -25.89
CA ARG A 345 -32.41 -9.34 -24.95
C ARG A 345 -33.62 -8.52 -25.35
N THR A 346 -34.64 -8.51 -24.50
CA THR A 346 -35.84 -7.69 -24.64
C THR A 346 -35.70 -6.43 -23.80
N ASP A 347 -35.85 -5.27 -24.44
CA ASP A 347 -35.80 -3.96 -23.79
C ASP A 347 -37.19 -3.56 -23.31
N LEU A 348 -37.35 -3.37 -22.00
CA LEU A 348 -38.62 -3.05 -21.37
C LEU A 348 -39.10 -1.62 -21.67
N SER A 349 -38.22 -0.74 -22.16
CA SER A 349 -38.60 0.62 -22.60
C SER A 349 -39.38 0.66 -23.91
N CYS A 350 -39.24 -0.39 -24.73
CA CYS A 350 -39.90 -0.49 -26.02
C CYS A 350 -41.17 -1.35 -25.97
N CYS A 351 -41.44 -2.00 -24.83
CA CYS A 351 -42.59 -2.87 -24.65
C CYS A 351 -43.83 -2.09 -24.23
N THR A 352 -44.90 -2.17 -25.01
CA THR A 352 -46.19 -1.52 -24.68
C THR A 352 -46.99 -2.30 -23.63
N ASP A 353 -46.98 -3.65 -23.69
CA ASP A 353 -47.73 -4.52 -22.78
C ASP A 353 -46.80 -5.45 -21.99
N LEU A 354 -46.42 -5.05 -20.77
CA LEU A 354 -45.51 -5.80 -19.89
C LEU A 354 -46.11 -7.14 -19.41
N SER A 355 -47.43 -7.27 -19.37
CA SER A 355 -48.13 -8.49 -18.94
C SER A 355 -47.94 -9.69 -19.87
N THR A 356 -47.43 -9.46 -21.07
CA THR A 356 -47.13 -10.52 -22.05
C THR A 356 -45.83 -11.27 -21.74
N ILE A 357 -44.98 -10.70 -20.88
CA ILE A 357 -43.66 -11.26 -20.57
C ILE A 357 -43.81 -12.28 -19.45
N THR A 358 -43.91 -13.55 -19.82
CA THR A 358 -43.85 -14.68 -18.87
C THR A 358 -42.40 -15.08 -18.63
N LEU A 359 -41.95 -15.01 -17.38
CA LEU A 359 -40.61 -15.44 -17.00
C LEU A 359 -40.59 -16.96 -16.78
N SER A 360 -39.59 -17.64 -17.33
CA SER A 360 -39.29 -19.04 -17.00
C SER A 360 -37.98 -19.16 -16.23
N PRO A 361 -37.82 -20.19 -15.37
CA PRO A 361 -36.55 -20.47 -14.72
C PRO A 361 -35.41 -20.61 -15.76
N GLY A 362 -34.29 -19.93 -15.53
CA GLY A 362 -33.18 -19.84 -16.49
C GLY A 362 -33.04 -18.45 -17.14
N TYR A 363 -34.13 -17.69 -17.24
CA TYR A 363 -34.09 -16.33 -17.77
C TYR A 363 -33.28 -15.41 -16.85
N ILE A 364 -32.79 -14.29 -17.41
CA ILE A 364 -32.05 -13.28 -16.65
C ILE A 364 -32.82 -11.98 -16.71
N VAL A 365 -33.10 -11.38 -15.55
CA VAL A 365 -33.73 -10.07 -15.44
C VAL A 365 -32.68 -9.07 -14.97
N GLU A 366 -32.39 -8.06 -15.79
CA GLU A 366 -31.55 -6.93 -15.42
C GLU A 366 -32.37 -5.91 -14.63
N ARG A 367 -32.55 -6.20 -13.34
CA ARG A 367 -33.29 -5.34 -12.41
C ARG A 367 -32.46 -4.12 -12.00
N HIS A 368 -33.13 -3.04 -11.59
CA HIS A 368 -32.49 -1.87 -10.99
C HIS A 368 -31.75 -2.23 -9.70
N LEU A 369 -30.82 -1.35 -9.30
CA LEU A 369 -30.19 -1.40 -7.99
C LEU A 369 -31.26 -1.23 -6.89
N ARG A 370 -31.12 -1.97 -5.80
CA ARG A 370 -32.00 -1.89 -4.61
C ARG A 370 -31.20 -1.62 -3.34
N ASP A 371 -31.92 -1.30 -2.27
CA ASP A 371 -31.34 -1.24 -0.94
C ASP A 371 -30.67 -2.57 -0.55
N ASP A 372 -29.53 -2.43 0.13
CA ASP A 372 -28.62 -3.48 0.57
C ASP A 372 -27.92 -4.27 -0.55
N ASP A 373 -28.04 -3.85 -1.82
CA ASP A 373 -27.17 -4.38 -2.88
C ASP A 373 -25.72 -4.00 -2.62
N ILE A 374 -24.81 -4.91 -2.92
CA ILE A 374 -23.38 -4.71 -2.67
C ILE A 374 -22.77 -3.99 -3.87
N VAL A 375 -22.08 -2.88 -3.59
CA VAL A 375 -21.42 -2.04 -4.58
C VAL A 375 -19.97 -1.78 -4.16
N ILE A 376 -19.09 -1.53 -5.11
CA ILE A 376 -17.71 -1.11 -4.84
C ILE A 376 -17.63 0.39 -5.00
N PHE A 377 -17.07 1.08 -4.02
CA PHE A 377 -16.93 2.53 -4.03
C PHE A 377 -15.45 2.91 -3.98
N ASN A 378 -15.03 3.83 -4.85
CA ASN A 378 -13.64 4.25 -4.96
C ASN A 378 -13.45 5.77 -5.09
N ARG A 379 -12.30 6.23 -4.59
CA ARG A 379 -11.76 7.56 -4.87
C ARG A 379 -10.45 7.44 -5.64
N GLN A 380 -10.31 8.28 -6.67
CA GLN A 380 -9.09 8.39 -7.45
C GLN A 380 -8.25 9.57 -6.92
N PRO A 381 -6.92 9.44 -6.83
CA PRO A 381 -6.10 8.26 -7.11
C PRO A 381 -6.20 7.18 -6.02
N SER A 382 -6.31 5.92 -6.41
CA SER A 382 -6.38 4.79 -5.47
C SER A 382 -4.96 4.31 -5.12
N LEU A 383 -4.43 4.76 -3.98
CA LEU A 383 -3.04 4.51 -3.58
C LEU A 383 -2.90 3.27 -2.69
N HIS A 384 -3.94 2.89 -1.96
CA HIS A 384 -3.92 1.73 -1.07
C HIS A 384 -5.21 0.91 -1.24
N LYS A 385 -5.23 -0.31 -0.68
CA LYS A 385 -6.36 -1.25 -0.75
C LYS A 385 -7.68 -0.61 -0.33
N MET A 386 -7.71 0.15 0.76
CA MET A 386 -8.91 0.79 1.30
C MET A 386 -9.39 2.01 0.50
N SER A 387 -8.67 2.46 -0.54
CA SER A 387 -9.21 3.42 -1.49
C SER A 387 -10.30 2.80 -2.39
N MET A 388 -10.51 1.48 -2.32
CA MET A 388 -11.59 0.73 -2.97
C MET A 388 -12.22 -0.25 -1.97
N MET A 389 -13.43 0.05 -1.48
CA MET A 389 -14.12 -0.79 -0.49
C MET A 389 -15.53 -1.15 -0.95
N GLY A 390 -16.03 -2.26 -0.43
CA GLY A 390 -17.39 -2.73 -0.64
C GLY A 390 -18.38 -2.09 0.34
N HIS A 391 -19.42 -1.46 -0.20
CA HIS A 391 -20.53 -0.84 0.53
C HIS A 391 -21.86 -1.51 0.17
N ARG A 392 -22.86 -1.30 1.02
CA ARG A 392 -24.27 -1.58 0.72
C ARG A 392 -24.93 -0.32 0.17
N ALA A 393 -25.61 -0.43 -0.95
CA ALA A 393 -26.37 0.67 -1.51
C ALA A 393 -27.57 0.99 -0.61
N LEU A 394 -27.81 2.28 -0.38
CA LEU A 394 -29.03 2.80 0.21
C LEU A 394 -29.59 3.84 -0.76
N ILE A 395 -30.76 3.61 -1.31
CA ILE A 395 -31.35 4.52 -2.29
C ILE A 395 -31.88 5.75 -1.57
N MET A 396 -31.45 6.93 -2.00
CA MET A 396 -31.82 8.19 -1.38
C MET A 396 -32.18 9.24 -2.43
N SER A 397 -33.05 10.16 -2.04
CA SER A 397 -33.37 11.34 -2.84
C SER A 397 -32.15 12.28 -2.95
N GLY A 398 -31.97 12.89 -4.11
CA GLY A 398 -30.88 13.82 -4.40
C GLY A 398 -30.10 13.43 -5.65
N ARG A 399 -28.91 14.03 -5.82
CA ARG A 399 -28.01 13.77 -6.96
C ARG A 399 -26.59 13.38 -6.56
N THR A 400 -26.25 13.51 -5.29
CA THR A 400 -24.92 13.23 -4.74
C THR A 400 -24.87 11.85 -4.11
N PHE A 401 -23.69 11.24 -4.12
CA PHE A 401 -23.45 10.08 -3.26
C PHE A 401 -23.36 10.54 -1.80
N ARG A 402 -23.91 9.75 -0.88
CA ARG A 402 -23.78 10.04 0.57
C ARG A 402 -22.84 9.04 1.23
N LEU A 403 -21.90 9.53 2.01
CA LEU A 403 -20.90 8.72 2.70
C LEU A 403 -20.85 9.07 4.18
N ASN A 404 -20.63 8.05 5.01
CA ASN A 404 -20.37 8.27 6.43
C ASN A 404 -19.02 8.97 6.64
N LEU A 405 -18.97 9.94 7.56
CA LEU A 405 -17.76 10.70 7.86
C LEU A 405 -16.59 9.83 8.34
N CYS A 406 -16.84 8.68 8.98
CA CYS A 406 -15.78 7.76 9.42
C CYS A 406 -14.96 7.18 8.24
N ASP A 407 -15.57 7.05 7.07
CA ASP A 407 -14.94 6.50 5.86
C ASP A 407 -14.21 7.53 5.01
N THR A 408 -14.31 8.83 5.35
CA THR A 408 -13.61 9.89 4.62
C THR A 408 -12.10 9.70 4.66
N THR A 409 -11.57 9.21 5.78
CA THR A 409 -10.13 9.02 6.00
C THR A 409 -9.51 8.00 5.04
N PRO A 410 -9.98 6.74 4.93
CA PRO A 410 -9.41 5.79 3.98
C PRO A 410 -9.59 6.21 2.51
N TYR A 411 -10.58 7.03 2.17
CA TYR A 411 -10.67 7.58 0.80
C TYR A 411 -9.79 8.81 0.60
N ASN A 412 -9.24 9.37 1.69
CA ASN A 412 -8.63 10.70 1.74
C ASN A 412 -9.55 11.76 1.09
N ALA A 413 -10.85 11.64 1.33
CA ALA A 413 -11.90 12.42 0.71
C ALA A 413 -12.34 13.57 1.60
N ASP A 414 -12.68 14.68 0.97
CA ASP A 414 -13.38 15.81 1.58
C ASP A 414 -14.68 16.10 0.83
N PHE A 415 -15.40 17.13 1.24
CA PHE A 415 -16.74 17.45 0.72
C PHE A 415 -16.78 18.84 0.05
N ASP A 416 -15.68 19.27 -0.55
CA ASP A 416 -15.54 20.57 -1.23
C ASP A 416 -15.84 20.52 -2.74
N GLY A 417 -16.25 19.36 -3.25
CA GLY A 417 -16.51 19.11 -4.68
C GLY A 417 -15.95 17.78 -5.19
N ASP A 418 -15.32 17.00 -4.32
CA ASP A 418 -14.82 15.66 -4.61
C ASP A 418 -15.87 14.75 -5.28
N GLU A 419 -15.41 14.00 -6.28
CA GLU A 419 -16.20 13.00 -7.00
C GLU A 419 -15.64 11.60 -6.77
N MET A 420 -16.53 10.64 -6.55
CA MET A 420 -16.17 9.23 -6.36
C MET A 420 -16.91 8.36 -7.37
N ASN A 421 -16.32 7.21 -7.71
CA ASN A 421 -16.97 6.26 -8.61
C ASN A 421 -17.55 5.07 -7.83
N LEU A 422 -18.67 4.59 -8.34
CA LEU A 422 -19.39 3.43 -7.86
C LEU A 422 -19.38 2.38 -8.96
N HIS A 423 -19.11 1.12 -8.63
CA HIS A 423 -19.12 -0.02 -9.54
C HIS A 423 -20.06 -1.10 -9.00
N VAL A 424 -20.94 -1.63 -9.85
CA VAL A 424 -21.89 -2.68 -9.45
C VAL A 424 -21.37 -4.06 -9.91
N PRO A 425 -21.03 -4.97 -8.97
CA PRO A 425 -20.64 -6.34 -9.30
C PRO A 425 -21.77 -7.07 -10.03
N GLN A 426 -21.49 -7.61 -11.21
CA GLN A 426 -22.50 -8.22 -12.07
C GLN A 426 -22.72 -9.72 -11.80
N SER A 427 -21.77 -10.42 -11.18
CA SER A 427 -21.90 -11.84 -10.86
C SER A 427 -22.11 -12.07 -9.37
N GLN A 428 -22.81 -13.16 -9.03
CA GLN A 428 -23.01 -13.55 -7.63
C GLN A 428 -21.69 -13.89 -6.92
N THR A 429 -20.70 -14.44 -7.66
CA THR A 429 -19.36 -14.73 -7.15
C THR A 429 -18.61 -13.45 -6.79
N ALA A 430 -18.61 -12.45 -7.67
CA ALA A 430 -18.00 -11.15 -7.40
C ALA A 430 -18.71 -10.43 -6.24
N ARG A 431 -20.04 -10.52 -6.16
CA ARG A 431 -20.82 -9.97 -5.04
C ARG A 431 -20.41 -10.59 -3.70
N THR A 432 -20.16 -11.89 -3.69
CA THR A 432 -19.68 -12.65 -2.53
C THR A 432 -18.25 -12.26 -2.15
N GLU A 433 -17.37 -12.12 -3.14
CA GLU A 433 -15.99 -11.64 -2.94
C GLU A 433 -15.96 -10.26 -2.28
N VAL A 434 -16.74 -9.31 -2.80
CA VAL A 434 -16.82 -7.95 -2.24
C VAL A 434 -17.37 -7.99 -0.80
N ARG A 435 -18.42 -8.77 -0.54
CA ARG A 435 -19.03 -8.90 0.80
C ARG A 435 -18.06 -9.47 1.84
N HIS A 436 -17.27 -10.47 1.47
CA HIS A 436 -16.43 -11.20 2.43
C HIS A 436 -14.97 -10.77 2.44
N ILE A 437 -14.48 -10.00 1.48
CA ILE A 437 -13.09 -9.54 1.46
C ILE A 437 -13.03 -8.02 1.54
N MET A 438 -13.74 -7.32 0.65
CA MET A 438 -13.59 -5.87 0.46
C MET A 438 -14.52 -5.01 1.31
N ALA A 439 -15.49 -5.63 2.00
CA ALA A 439 -16.48 -4.89 2.78
C ALA A 439 -15.83 -3.97 3.82
N VAL A 440 -16.35 -2.74 3.96
CA VAL A 440 -15.81 -1.71 4.87
C VAL A 440 -15.50 -2.24 6.27
N PRO A 441 -16.36 -3.02 6.96
CA PRO A 441 -16.07 -3.50 8.31
C PRO A 441 -14.80 -4.37 8.37
N LYS A 442 -14.47 -5.08 7.30
CA LYS A 442 -13.25 -5.91 7.20
C LYS A 442 -12.00 -5.12 6.85
N GLN A 443 -12.14 -3.84 6.49
CA GLN A 443 -11.05 -2.94 6.13
C GLN A 443 -10.79 -1.86 7.21
N ILE A 444 -11.40 -1.99 8.40
CA ILE A 444 -11.20 -1.02 9.50
C ILE A 444 -9.74 -0.97 9.95
N ILE A 445 -9.08 -2.13 10.11
CA ILE A 445 -7.66 -2.22 10.46
C ILE A 445 -6.84 -2.32 9.17
N SER A 446 -5.78 -1.50 9.07
CA SER A 446 -4.85 -1.57 7.94
C SER A 446 -3.66 -2.46 8.24
N PRO A 447 -3.25 -3.35 7.31
CA PRO A 447 -2.05 -4.17 7.45
C PRO A 447 -0.76 -3.34 7.32
N GLN A 448 -0.84 -2.09 6.87
CA GLN A 448 0.31 -1.20 6.73
C GLN A 448 0.99 -0.87 8.06
N ALA A 449 0.19 -0.62 9.09
CA ALA A 449 0.65 -0.10 10.36
C ALA A 449 -0.19 -0.65 11.52
N ASN A 450 -0.72 -1.88 11.35
CA ASN A 450 -1.44 -2.67 12.36
C ASN A 450 -2.38 -1.88 13.28
N LYS A 451 -3.08 -0.89 12.71
CA LYS A 451 -3.94 0.05 13.44
C LYS A 451 -5.19 0.39 12.65
N PRO A 452 -6.26 0.85 13.34
CA PRO A 452 -7.47 1.30 12.65
C PRO A 452 -7.19 2.49 11.73
N VAL A 453 -7.66 2.41 10.49
CA VAL A 453 -7.70 3.53 9.55
C VAL A 453 -9.08 4.20 9.55
N ILE A 454 -10.14 3.45 9.84
CA ILE A 454 -11.48 3.98 10.05
C ILE A 454 -11.67 4.26 11.55
N GLY A 455 -12.18 5.44 11.87
CA GLY A 455 -12.51 5.83 13.25
C GLY A 455 -13.23 7.16 13.30
N LEU A 456 -13.62 7.58 14.51
CA LEU A 456 -14.35 8.83 14.70
C LEU A 456 -13.47 10.04 14.33
N VAL A 457 -14.07 10.99 13.61
CA VAL A 457 -13.42 12.20 13.12
C VAL A 457 -14.31 13.42 13.37
N GLN A 458 -13.73 14.62 13.30
CA GLN A 458 -14.42 15.91 13.35
C GLN A 458 -15.40 16.01 14.55
N ASP A 459 -16.67 16.30 14.27
CA ASP A 459 -17.70 16.63 15.26
C ASP A 459 -17.99 15.47 16.22
N ALA A 460 -18.03 14.24 15.72
CA ALA A 460 -18.23 13.06 16.57
C ALA A 460 -17.08 12.90 17.57
N LEU A 461 -15.84 13.19 17.16
CA LEU A 461 -14.68 13.11 18.05
C LEU A 461 -14.69 14.23 19.11
N LEU A 462 -15.01 15.46 18.69
CA LEU A 462 -15.19 16.59 19.60
C LEU A 462 -16.32 16.32 20.60
N GLY A 463 -17.45 15.84 20.11
CA GLY A 463 -18.61 15.50 20.92
C GLY A 463 -18.30 14.41 21.95
N CYS A 464 -17.50 13.39 21.61
CA CYS A 464 -17.03 12.38 22.57
C CYS A 464 -16.26 13.00 23.73
N ARG A 465 -15.33 13.92 23.45
CA ARG A 465 -14.59 14.65 24.50
C ARG A 465 -15.54 15.45 25.38
N LEU A 466 -16.38 16.26 24.75
CA LEU A 466 -17.31 17.15 25.44
C LEU A 466 -18.34 16.38 26.29
N LEU A 467 -18.81 15.24 25.80
CA LEU A 467 -19.76 14.36 26.49
C LEU A 467 -19.10 13.65 27.69
N SER A 468 -17.85 13.23 27.54
CA SER A 468 -17.12 12.49 28.59
C SER A 468 -16.55 13.37 29.70
N LYS A 469 -16.63 14.70 29.64
CA LYS A 469 -16.24 15.59 30.75
C LYS A 469 -17.04 15.31 32.03
N ARG A 470 -16.44 15.57 33.20
CA ARG A 470 -17.09 15.39 34.51
C ARG A 470 -18.29 16.31 34.71
N ASP A 471 -18.21 17.52 34.17
CA ASP A 471 -19.22 18.57 34.37
C ASP A 471 -20.45 18.37 33.48
N THR A 472 -20.43 17.38 32.58
CA THR A 472 -21.52 17.12 31.64
C THR A 472 -22.58 16.22 32.28
N PHE A 473 -23.69 16.83 32.67
CA PHE A 473 -24.88 16.16 33.20
C PHE A 473 -26.07 16.27 32.25
N LEU A 474 -26.87 15.20 32.20
CA LEU A 474 -28.02 15.05 31.34
C LEU A 474 -29.27 14.79 32.19
N THR A 475 -30.36 15.45 31.83
CA THR A 475 -31.68 15.21 32.42
C THR A 475 -32.30 13.93 31.87
N ARG A 476 -33.26 13.35 32.61
CA ARG A 476 -33.95 12.12 32.20
C ARG A 476 -34.51 12.21 30.77
N ASN A 477 -35.12 13.34 30.41
CA ASN A 477 -35.72 13.54 29.08
C ASN A 477 -34.67 13.52 27.97
N GLN A 478 -33.52 14.17 28.20
CA GLN A 478 -32.41 14.16 27.24
C GLN A 478 -31.85 12.75 27.07
N VAL A 479 -31.65 12.00 28.16
CA VAL A 479 -31.16 10.62 28.09
C VAL A 479 -32.15 9.73 27.33
N MET A 480 -33.46 9.84 27.62
CA MET A 480 -34.49 9.09 26.90
C MET A 480 -34.50 9.39 25.40
N ASN A 481 -34.37 10.66 25.02
CA ASN A 481 -34.26 11.04 23.60
C ASN A 481 -33.01 10.44 22.95
N LEU A 482 -31.86 10.46 23.63
CA LEU A 482 -30.63 9.84 23.12
C LEU A 482 -30.76 8.33 22.99
N MET A 483 -31.45 7.68 23.93
CA MET A 483 -31.71 6.24 23.90
C MET A 483 -32.61 5.82 22.73
N MET A 484 -33.46 6.70 22.20
CA MET A 484 -34.28 6.38 21.01
C MET A 484 -33.43 6.10 19.76
N TRP A 485 -32.21 6.63 19.70
CA TRP A 485 -31.28 6.40 18.59
C TRP A 485 -30.50 5.10 18.70
N LEU A 486 -30.61 4.39 19.84
CA LEU A 486 -30.07 3.05 19.97
C LEU A 486 -30.94 2.05 19.19
N PRO A 487 -30.34 1.07 18.52
CA PRO A 487 -31.11 0.05 17.82
C PRO A 487 -31.97 -0.76 18.81
N THR A 488 -33.22 -1.02 18.40
CA THR A 488 -34.25 -1.72 19.20
C THR A 488 -33.88 -3.17 19.56
N THR A 489 -32.81 -3.71 19.00
CA THR A 489 -32.34 -5.08 19.23
C THR A 489 -31.68 -5.29 20.60
N LYS A 490 -31.28 -4.21 21.29
CA LYS A 490 -30.80 -4.27 22.67
C LYS A 490 -31.90 -3.77 23.59
N ASP A 491 -32.39 -4.63 24.50
CA ASP A 491 -33.20 -4.24 25.66
C ASP A 491 -32.34 -3.37 26.59
N THR A 492 -32.16 -2.11 26.20
CA THR A 492 -31.27 -1.20 26.88
C THR A 492 -32.03 -0.61 28.05
N ILE A 493 -31.76 -1.15 29.24
CA ILE A 493 -32.38 -0.66 30.48
C ILE A 493 -31.74 0.68 30.82
N LEU A 494 -32.58 1.68 31.13
CA LEU A 494 -32.09 2.98 31.63
C LEU A 494 -31.35 2.75 32.96
N PRO A 495 -30.04 3.05 33.05
CA PRO A 495 -29.27 2.84 34.27
C PRO A 495 -29.73 3.78 35.38
N PRO A 496 -29.45 3.45 36.64
CA PRO A 496 -29.69 4.39 37.73
C PRO A 496 -28.88 5.68 37.53
N PRO A 497 -29.47 6.86 37.80
CA PRO A 497 -28.77 8.14 37.65
C PRO A 497 -27.58 8.22 38.61
N CYS A 498 -26.47 8.84 38.18
CA CYS A 498 -25.32 9.08 39.06
C CYS A 498 -25.66 10.03 40.21
N ILE A 499 -26.60 10.96 40.02
CA ILE A 499 -27.09 11.87 41.05
C ILE A 499 -28.59 11.66 41.21
N LEU A 500 -29.01 11.26 42.41
CA LEU A 500 -30.41 11.00 42.73
C LEU A 500 -31.15 12.24 43.29
N LYS A 501 -30.45 13.07 44.05
CA LYS A 501 -30.97 14.29 44.69
C LYS A 501 -30.01 15.46 44.45
N PRO A 502 -30.48 16.72 44.28
CA PRO A 502 -31.89 17.15 44.32
C PRO A 502 -32.68 16.80 43.06
N VAL A 503 -32.01 16.61 41.91
CA VAL A 503 -32.62 16.23 40.63
C VAL A 503 -31.91 14.97 40.11
N GLN A 504 -32.66 14.10 39.44
CA GLN A 504 -32.09 12.92 38.78
C GLN A 504 -31.26 13.36 37.57
N LEU A 505 -29.95 13.15 37.66
CA LEU A 505 -29.01 13.47 36.58
C LEU A 505 -28.14 12.26 36.27
N TRP A 506 -27.88 12.07 34.98
CA TRP A 506 -26.95 11.09 34.44
C TRP A 506 -25.69 11.82 33.96
N SER A 507 -24.53 11.19 34.10
CA SER A 507 -23.30 11.73 33.53
C SER A 507 -23.21 11.38 32.04
N GLY A 508 -22.53 12.20 31.25
CA GLY A 508 -22.27 11.85 29.85
C GLY A 508 -21.46 10.55 29.70
N LYS A 509 -20.61 10.21 30.68
CA LYS A 509 -19.92 8.91 30.73
C LYS A 509 -20.87 7.71 30.89
N GLN A 510 -21.91 7.85 31.71
CA GLN A 510 -22.96 6.83 31.85
C GLN A 510 -23.71 6.64 30.53
N VAL A 511 -24.02 7.73 29.83
CA VAL A 511 -24.68 7.64 28.51
C VAL A 511 -23.79 6.97 27.48
N PHE A 512 -22.48 7.28 27.47
CA PHE A 512 -21.53 6.61 26.59
C PHE A 512 -21.41 5.10 26.88
N SER A 513 -21.57 4.71 28.15
CA SER A 513 -21.51 3.30 28.58
C SER A 513 -22.70 2.46 28.09
N LEU A 514 -23.82 3.08 27.68
CA LEU A 514 -25.03 2.36 27.24
C LEU A 514 -24.81 1.49 26.00
N PHE A 515 -23.96 1.93 25.08
CA PHE A 515 -23.72 1.23 23.81
C PHE A 515 -22.35 0.57 23.74
N LEU A 516 -21.47 0.84 24.70
CA LEU A 516 -20.14 0.27 24.74
C LEU A 516 -20.24 -1.26 24.94
N PRO A 517 -19.54 -2.07 24.13
CA PRO A 517 -19.53 -3.51 24.32
C PRO A 517 -18.85 -3.87 25.65
N LYS A 518 -19.11 -5.07 26.18
CA LYS A 518 -18.47 -5.53 27.43
C LYS A 518 -16.98 -5.75 27.23
N ILE A 519 -16.19 -4.68 27.34
CA ILE A 519 -14.73 -4.68 27.22
C ILE A 519 -14.08 -4.01 28.42
N SER A 520 -12.84 -4.39 28.70
CA SER A 520 -11.95 -3.74 29.66
C SER A 520 -10.83 -3.04 28.91
N HIS A 521 -10.59 -1.78 29.23
CA HIS A 521 -9.57 -0.97 28.58
C HIS A 521 -9.00 0.08 29.53
N ASN A 522 -7.66 0.18 29.57
CA ASN A 522 -6.94 1.24 30.27
C ASN A 522 -6.12 2.02 29.25
N SER A 523 -6.29 3.34 29.23
CA SER A 523 -5.52 4.22 28.36
C SER A 523 -5.43 5.62 28.97
N TYR A 524 -4.68 6.50 28.32
CA TYR A 524 -4.46 7.86 28.77
C TYR A 524 -4.95 8.84 27.71
N SER A 525 -5.50 9.96 28.17
CA SER A 525 -5.93 11.07 27.33
C SER A 525 -4.73 11.74 26.64
N GLN A 526 -4.99 12.61 25.66
CA GLN A 526 -3.91 13.25 24.93
C GLN A 526 -3.05 14.14 25.83
N ASP A 527 -3.70 14.81 26.78
CA ASP A 527 -3.12 15.78 27.72
C ASP A 527 -2.51 15.14 28.98
N ALA A 528 -2.43 13.81 29.05
CA ALA A 528 -1.95 13.09 30.24
C ALA A 528 -0.45 13.27 30.47
N ASN A 529 -0.09 13.60 31.72
CA ASN A 529 1.29 13.73 32.19
C ASN A 529 1.69 12.53 33.05
N LYS A 530 2.99 12.40 33.36
CA LYS A 530 3.50 11.33 34.27
C LYS A 530 2.84 11.35 35.65
N MET A 531 2.40 12.51 36.14
CA MET A 531 1.69 12.65 37.42
C MET A 531 0.25 12.12 37.39
N ASP A 532 -0.30 11.87 36.21
CA ASP A 532 -1.68 11.37 36.03
C ASP A 532 -1.77 9.82 36.10
N GLN A 533 -0.68 9.13 36.48
CA GLN A 533 -0.62 7.66 36.64
C GLN A 533 -1.32 7.13 37.91
N ASN A 534 -1.88 8.02 38.73
CA ASN A 534 -2.60 7.61 39.93
C ASN A 534 -3.89 6.86 39.57
N SER A 535 -4.26 5.89 40.40
CA SER A 535 -5.51 5.12 40.27
C SER A 535 -6.77 6.00 40.37
N ILE A 536 -6.66 7.17 41.00
CA ILE A 536 -7.71 8.19 41.06
C ILE A 536 -7.22 9.43 40.29
N PRO A 537 -7.62 9.61 39.03
CA PRO A 537 -7.15 10.74 38.24
C PRO A 537 -7.81 12.03 38.74
N LEU A 538 -7.05 12.98 39.29
CA LEU A 538 -7.60 14.28 39.70
C LEU A 538 -8.12 15.08 38.49
N ALA A 539 -7.37 15.09 37.39
CA ALA A 539 -7.69 15.83 36.18
C ALA A 539 -8.51 15.04 35.14
N ASP A 540 -8.99 13.84 35.48
CA ASP A 540 -9.76 12.96 34.58
C ASP A 540 -9.05 12.57 33.27
N ARG A 541 -7.73 12.40 33.32
CA ARG A 541 -6.88 12.09 32.15
C ARG A 541 -6.58 10.61 31.97
N HIS A 542 -6.85 9.79 32.98
CA HIS A 542 -6.73 8.34 32.91
C HIS A 542 -8.09 7.75 32.51
N VAL A 543 -8.15 7.12 31.33
CA VAL A 543 -9.35 6.49 30.78
C VAL A 543 -9.43 5.06 31.23
N ILE A 544 -10.44 4.75 32.05
CA ILE A 544 -10.66 3.45 32.65
C ILE A 544 -12.05 2.96 32.25
N ILE A 545 -12.07 1.89 31.47
CA ILE A 545 -13.29 1.19 31.05
C ILE A 545 -13.26 -0.23 31.60
N ARG A 546 -14.35 -0.64 32.24
CA ARG A 546 -14.51 -1.95 32.88
C ARG A 546 -15.88 -2.52 32.57
N ASP A 547 -15.90 -3.72 32.00
CA ASP A 547 -17.13 -4.43 31.62
C ASP A 547 -18.13 -3.53 30.84
N GLY A 548 -17.61 -2.76 29.89
CA GLY A 548 -18.42 -1.83 29.10
C GLY A 548 -18.77 -0.50 29.79
N ASN A 549 -18.35 -0.27 31.03
CA ASN A 549 -18.63 0.97 31.75
C ASN A 549 -17.43 1.92 31.77
N LEU A 550 -17.62 3.15 31.29
CA LEU A 550 -16.64 4.23 31.38
C LEU A 550 -16.66 4.85 32.78
N LEU A 551 -15.70 4.45 33.62
CA LEU A 551 -15.63 4.85 35.02
C LEU A 551 -14.97 6.22 35.19
N ALA A 552 -13.83 6.42 34.52
CA ALA A 552 -13.04 7.65 34.60
C ALA A 552 -12.40 7.95 33.25
N GLY A 553 -12.05 9.22 33.05
CA GLY A 553 -11.31 9.68 31.89
C GLY A 553 -12.12 10.42 30.84
N ILE A 554 -11.43 11.31 30.12
CA ILE A 554 -11.95 12.04 28.97
C ILE A 554 -11.57 11.31 27.68
N LEU A 555 -12.54 11.14 26.79
CA LEU A 555 -12.39 10.46 25.51
C LEU A 555 -11.86 11.41 24.43
N ASP A 556 -10.66 11.13 23.95
CA ASP A 556 -9.97 11.90 22.90
C ASP A 556 -9.59 11.02 21.70
N LYS A 557 -8.91 11.62 20.71
CA LYS A 557 -8.31 10.96 19.55
C LYS A 557 -7.56 9.67 19.90
N LYS A 558 -6.75 9.67 20.97
CA LYS A 558 -5.99 8.49 21.40
C LYS A 558 -6.88 7.29 21.79
N THR A 559 -8.10 7.57 22.26
CA THR A 559 -8.98 6.54 22.83
C THR A 559 -10.04 6.05 21.85
N VAL A 560 -10.71 6.93 21.09
CA VAL A 560 -11.86 6.53 20.25
C VAL A 560 -11.60 6.68 18.74
N ALA A 561 -10.48 7.29 18.34
CA ALA A 561 -10.14 7.43 16.93
C ALA A 561 -9.17 6.33 16.45
N ARG A 562 -8.29 6.69 15.53
CA ARG A 562 -7.43 5.80 14.70
C ARG A 562 -6.10 5.40 15.35
N SER A 563 -5.98 5.59 16.66
CA SER A 563 -4.75 5.27 17.38
C SER A 563 -4.60 3.76 17.59
N GLU A 564 -3.36 3.30 17.68
CA GLU A 564 -3.10 1.93 18.11
C GLU A 564 -3.59 1.73 19.55
N GLY A 565 -4.16 0.56 19.85
CA GLY A 565 -4.79 0.28 21.13
C GLY A 565 -6.05 1.12 21.42
N SER A 566 -6.62 1.84 20.43
CA SER A 566 -7.89 2.55 20.62
C SER A 566 -9.05 1.57 20.87
N LEU A 567 -10.18 2.07 21.37
CA LEU A 567 -11.37 1.27 21.64
C LEU A 567 -11.84 0.49 20.42
N ILE A 568 -11.78 1.08 19.22
CA ILE A 568 -12.14 0.40 17.97
C ILE A 568 -11.22 -0.81 17.75
N HIS A 569 -9.90 -0.61 17.93
CA HIS A 569 -8.93 -1.69 17.78
C HIS A 569 -9.20 -2.82 18.79
N VAL A 570 -9.46 -2.45 20.05
CA VAL A 570 -9.76 -3.39 21.14
C VAL A 570 -11.03 -4.19 20.87
N VAL A 571 -12.09 -3.55 20.37
CA VAL A 571 -13.37 -4.20 20.07
C VAL A 571 -13.21 -5.22 18.94
N ILE A 572 -12.47 -4.88 17.88
CA ILE A 572 -12.24 -5.80 16.76
C ILE A 572 -11.49 -7.05 17.22
N ASN A 573 -10.40 -6.87 17.96
CA ASN A 573 -9.54 -7.99 18.38
C ASN A 573 -10.15 -8.83 19.50
N SER A 574 -11.07 -8.26 20.28
CA SER A 574 -11.76 -8.99 21.35
C SER A 574 -13.02 -9.70 20.85
N TYR A 575 -13.71 -9.13 19.86
CA TYR A 575 -14.95 -9.65 19.31
C TYR A 575 -14.83 -9.89 17.81
N ASN A 576 -15.43 -9.00 17.00
CA ASN A 576 -15.45 -9.08 15.55
C ASN A 576 -15.63 -7.68 14.94
N THR A 577 -15.47 -7.60 13.63
CA THR A 577 -15.60 -6.37 12.86
C THR A 577 -17.04 -5.83 12.79
N ASN A 578 -18.05 -6.68 12.90
CA ASN A 578 -19.45 -6.26 12.86
C ASN A 578 -19.86 -5.49 14.14
N ILE A 579 -19.42 -5.94 15.31
CA ILE A 579 -19.65 -5.25 16.58
C ILE A 579 -18.91 -3.91 16.60
N ALA A 580 -17.72 -3.85 16.01
CA ALA A 580 -16.98 -2.60 15.86
C ALA A 580 -17.71 -1.60 14.94
N LYS A 581 -18.29 -2.10 13.84
CA LYS A 581 -19.15 -1.32 12.95
C LYS A 581 -20.35 -0.74 13.71
N ASP A 582 -21.07 -1.58 14.44
CA ASP A 582 -22.25 -1.15 15.20
C ASP A 582 -21.88 -0.15 16.29
N PHE A 583 -20.72 -0.32 16.94
CA PHE A 583 -20.18 0.63 17.92
C PHE A 583 -19.88 2.00 17.29
N LEU A 584 -19.23 2.03 16.12
CA LEU A 584 -18.94 3.28 15.40
C LEU A 584 -20.23 4.03 15.03
N ASN A 585 -21.19 3.31 14.45
CA ASN A 585 -22.49 3.87 14.07
C ASN A 585 -23.25 4.43 15.28
N GLN A 586 -23.35 3.65 16.37
CA GLN A 586 -24.05 4.06 17.60
C GLN A 586 -23.39 5.28 18.23
N THR A 587 -22.06 5.30 18.28
CA THR A 587 -21.32 6.42 18.86
C THR A 587 -21.58 7.69 18.06
N GLN A 588 -21.48 7.63 16.73
CA GLN A 588 -21.68 8.78 15.86
C GLN A 588 -23.11 9.33 15.96
N LEU A 589 -24.13 8.47 15.90
CA LEU A 589 -25.53 8.88 16.01
C LEU A 589 -25.81 9.58 17.35
N ILE A 590 -25.44 8.97 18.47
CA ILE A 590 -25.75 9.50 19.80
C ILE A 590 -25.00 10.80 20.06
N VAL A 591 -23.71 10.82 19.75
CA VAL A 591 -22.86 11.97 20.02
C VAL A 591 -23.26 13.16 19.15
N ASN A 592 -23.56 12.94 17.87
CA ASN A 592 -23.99 14.01 16.97
C ASN A 592 -25.34 14.58 17.37
N ASN A 593 -26.33 13.74 17.69
CA ASN A 593 -27.64 14.22 18.17
C ASN A 593 -27.53 14.97 19.51
N TRP A 594 -26.64 14.53 20.41
CA TRP A 594 -26.35 15.27 21.63
C TRP A 594 -25.67 16.62 21.33
N LEU A 595 -24.70 16.62 20.42
CA LEU A 595 -23.96 17.82 20.04
C LEU A 595 -24.85 18.84 19.34
N GLU A 596 -25.84 18.40 18.55
CA GLU A 596 -26.85 19.25 17.93
C GLU A 596 -27.66 20.02 18.98
N HIS A 597 -28.09 19.35 20.06
CA HIS A 597 -28.80 20.00 21.15
C HIS A 597 -27.92 20.91 22.01
N ARG A 598 -26.64 20.56 22.19
CA ARG A 598 -25.70 21.38 22.96
C ARG A 598 -25.25 22.62 22.18
N GLY A 599 -25.00 22.46 20.89
CA GLY A 599 -24.31 23.41 20.03
C GLY A 599 -22.80 23.45 20.29
N PHE A 600 -22.03 23.71 19.24
CA PHE A 600 -20.61 24.05 19.32
C PHE A 600 -20.27 25.06 18.22
N SER A 601 -19.50 26.08 18.56
CA SER A 601 -19.07 27.11 17.61
C SER A 601 -17.71 27.66 18.02
N ILE A 602 -16.96 28.11 17.03
CA ILE A 602 -15.74 28.89 17.21
C ILE A 602 -15.98 30.31 16.69
N GLY A 603 -15.51 31.31 17.43
CA GLY A 603 -15.60 32.72 17.03
C GLY A 603 -14.26 33.43 17.12
N LEU A 604 -14.22 34.69 16.70
CA LEU A 604 -13.02 35.52 16.81
C LEU A 604 -12.57 35.71 18.27
N ILE A 605 -13.54 35.75 19.20
CA ILE A 605 -13.28 35.89 20.64
C ILE A 605 -12.42 34.76 21.21
N ASP A 606 -12.50 33.56 20.64
CA ASP A 606 -11.69 32.40 21.05
C ASP A 606 -10.22 32.55 20.63
N CYS A 607 -9.93 33.44 19.68
CA CYS A 607 -8.58 33.77 19.24
C CYS A 607 -8.00 34.99 19.97
N VAL A 608 -8.78 35.68 20.79
CA VAL A 608 -8.34 36.87 21.52
C VAL A 608 -7.95 36.47 22.94
N VAL A 609 -6.73 36.84 23.34
CA VAL A 609 -6.21 36.61 24.69
C VAL A 609 -5.99 37.95 25.40
N PRO A 610 -5.97 37.97 26.74
CA PRO A 610 -5.70 39.20 27.49
C PRO A 610 -4.32 39.80 27.18
N ASP A 611 -4.21 41.13 27.26
CA ASP A 611 -2.99 41.87 26.90
C ASP A 611 -1.75 41.43 27.69
N PHE A 612 -1.89 41.03 28.95
CA PHE A 612 -0.75 40.54 29.75
C PHE A 612 -0.14 39.25 29.17
N VAL A 613 -0.93 38.41 28.51
CA VAL A 613 -0.43 37.21 27.80
C VAL A 613 0.36 37.65 26.56
N LEU A 614 -0.15 38.63 25.81
CA LEU A 614 0.54 39.17 24.64
C LEU A 614 1.85 39.88 25.02
N GLN A 615 1.91 40.54 26.17
CA GLN A 615 3.14 41.14 26.69
C GLN A 615 4.21 40.09 27.00
N GLU A 616 3.84 38.95 27.58
CA GLU A 616 4.78 37.84 27.78
C GLU A 616 5.24 37.22 26.47
N VAL A 617 4.33 37.06 25.50
CA VAL A 617 4.71 36.58 24.16
C VAL A 617 5.68 37.55 23.48
N LYS A 618 5.46 38.86 23.61
CA LYS A 618 6.40 39.88 23.10
C LYS A 618 7.76 39.80 23.79
N HIS A 619 7.78 39.63 25.11
CA HIS A 619 9.03 39.45 25.85
C HIS A 619 9.83 38.23 25.36
N GLU A 620 9.17 37.11 25.07
CA GLU A 620 9.83 35.93 24.48
C GLU A 620 10.36 36.21 23.06
N ILE A 621 9.65 37.00 22.25
CA ILE A 621 10.13 37.43 20.92
C ILE A 621 11.36 38.34 21.04
N ASP A 622 11.33 39.30 21.97
CA ASP A 622 12.43 40.25 22.20
C ASP A 622 13.69 39.55 22.75
N ASP A 623 13.53 38.52 23.59
CA ASP A 623 14.62 37.67 24.07
C ASP A 623 15.28 36.90 22.90
N VAL A 624 14.47 36.33 22.00
CA VAL A 624 14.99 35.65 20.79
C VAL A 624 15.69 36.64 19.86
N GLU A 625 15.14 37.84 19.67
CA GLU A 625 15.77 38.89 18.87
C GLU A 625 17.12 39.31 19.44
N SER A 626 17.21 39.50 20.75
CA SER A 626 18.45 39.84 21.46
C SER A 626 19.50 38.74 21.30
N LYS A 627 19.10 37.46 21.40
CA LYS A 627 19.99 36.32 21.18
C LYS A 627 20.50 36.25 19.75
N VAL A 628 19.63 36.48 18.77
CA VAL A 628 20.03 36.49 17.35
C VAL A 628 20.98 37.64 17.05
N GLN A 629 20.74 38.83 17.60
CA GLN A 629 21.68 39.95 17.50
C GLN A 629 23.04 39.62 18.12
N ALA A 630 23.07 38.98 19.29
CA ALA A 630 24.32 38.53 19.89
C ALA A 630 25.05 37.49 19.01
N THR A 631 24.34 36.55 18.39
CA THR A 631 24.93 35.59 17.44
C THR A 631 25.44 36.28 16.17
N ILE A 632 24.77 37.33 15.69
CA ILE A 632 25.25 38.15 14.56
C ILE A 632 26.57 38.85 14.92
N ILE A 633 26.65 39.47 16.10
CA ILE A 633 27.86 40.16 16.56
C ILE A 633 29.01 39.16 16.70
N LYS A 634 28.78 38.00 17.34
CA LYS A 634 29.77 36.92 17.44
C LYS A 634 30.27 36.44 16.07
N ALA A 635 29.38 36.38 15.08
CA ALA A 635 29.73 35.99 13.73
C ALA A 635 30.54 37.08 12.99
N GLN A 636 30.26 38.36 13.24
CA GLN A 636 31.01 39.48 12.70
C GLN A 636 32.41 39.59 13.32
N ASP A 637 32.52 39.33 14.63
CA ASP A 637 33.78 39.34 15.38
C ASP A 637 34.65 38.09 15.14
N GLY A 638 34.18 37.15 14.31
CA GLY A 638 34.91 35.91 14.01
C GLY A 638 34.94 34.88 15.15
N GLN A 639 34.17 35.11 16.23
CA GLN A 639 34.16 34.29 17.44
C GLN A 639 33.24 33.07 17.38
N LEU A 640 32.42 32.96 16.32
CA LEU A 640 31.54 31.80 16.14
C LEU A 640 32.32 30.52 15.81
N GLU A 641 32.15 29.47 16.63
CA GLU A 641 32.74 28.17 16.34
C GLU A 641 32.01 27.48 15.18
N ARG A 642 32.80 26.85 14.30
CA ARG A 642 32.25 26.11 13.16
C ARG A 642 31.76 24.75 13.61
N MET A 643 30.50 24.45 13.32
CA MET A 643 29.98 23.11 13.54
C MET A 643 30.66 22.11 12.59
N PRO A 644 30.93 20.87 13.04
CA PRO A 644 31.55 19.84 12.21
C PRO A 644 30.81 19.65 10.88
N GLY A 645 31.54 19.64 9.76
CA GLY A 645 30.97 19.42 8.43
C GLY A 645 30.23 20.62 7.82
N MET A 646 30.14 21.76 8.52
CA MET A 646 29.46 22.97 8.03
C MET A 646 30.44 24.10 7.70
N SER A 647 30.04 24.96 6.75
CA SER A 647 30.71 26.24 6.55
C SER A 647 30.41 27.20 7.72
N TYR A 648 31.21 28.24 7.86
CA TYR A 648 31.00 29.28 8.88
C TYR A 648 29.58 29.87 8.80
N MET A 649 29.16 30.24 7.59
CA MET A 649 27.83 30.80 7.33
C MET A 649 26.70 29.78 7.55
N GLN A 650 26.92 28.52 7.22
CA GLN A 650 25.93 27.46 7.49
C GLN A 650 25.77 27.22 8.99
N SER A 651 26.86 27.29 9.74
CA SER A 651 26.83 27.16 11.21
C SER A 651 26.00 28.30 11.81
N PHE A 652 26.27 29.54 11.37
CA PHE A 652 25.50 30.72 11.76
C PHE A 652 23.99 30.58 11.45
N GLU A 653 23.63 30.23 10.21
CA GLU A 653 22.21 30.09 9.82
C GLU A 653 21.50 28.96 10.57
N THR A 654 22.21 27.88 10.90
CA THR A 654 21.65 26.75 11.66
C THR A 654 21.35 27.15 13.10
N GLU A 655 22.26 27.87 13.77
CA GLU A 655 22.04 28.36 15.14
C GLU A 655 20.85 29.32 15.20
N VAL A 656 20.77 30.27 14.26
CA VAL A 656 19.64 31.23 14.18
C VAL A 656 18.31 30.53 13.87
N ASN A 657 18.31 29.53 12.97
CA ASN A 657 17.10 28.75 12.70
C ASN A 657 16.63 27.94 13.91
N ASN A 658 17.54 27.38 14.70
CA ASN A 658 17.18 26.65 15.92
C ASN A 658 16.53 27.57 16.95
N LEU A 659 17.09 28.77 17.16
CA LEU A 659 16.52 29.79 18.07
C LEU A 659 15.12 30.23 17.62
N THR A 660 14.94 30.48 16.32
CA THR A 660 13.65 30.95 15.77
C THR A 660 12.58 29.87 15.73
N ASN A 661 12.94 28.59 15.56
CA ASN A 661 11.97 27.49 15.58
C ASN A 661 11.48 27.17 17.01
N GLU A 662 12.30 27.40 18.03
CA GLU A 662 11.93 27.14 19.43
C GLU A 662 10.76 28.03 19.89
N ILE A 663 10.64 29.24 19.33
CA ILE A 663 9.67 30.25 19.76
C ILE A 663 8.22 29.77 19.67
N LEU A 664 7.85 29.07 18.59
CA LEU A 664 6.48 28.60 18.38
C LEU A 664 6.01 27.68 19.51
N SER A 665 6.93 26.85 20.02
CA SER A 665 6.65 25.93 21.13
C SER A 665 6.58 26.63 22.49
N LYS A 666 7.39 27.66 22.71
CA LYS A 666 7.36 28.48 23.93
C LYS A 666 6.09 29.31 24.00
N THR A 667 5.76 30.00 22.90
CA THR A 667 4.53 30.78 22.76
C THR A 667 3.29 29.91 22.99
N TYR A 668 3.27 28.68 22.46
CA TYR A 668 2.17 27.74 22.72
C TYR A 668 1.98 27.46 24.22
N LYS A 669 3.08 27.13 24.92
CA LYS A 669 3.02 26.81 26.36
C LYS A 669 2.50 28.00 27.18
N VAL A 670 2.95 29.21 26.87
CA VAL A 670 2.49 30.45 27.52
C VAL A 670 1.00 30.66 27.29
N ILE A 671 0.54 30.54 26.03
CA ILE A 671 -0.86 30.73 25.67
C ILE A 671 -1.73 29.65 26.33
N ASN A 672 -1.39 28.37 26.17
CA ASN A 672 -2.20 27.26 26.64
C ASN A 672 -2.32 27.22 28.18
N ALA A 673 -1.31 27.69 28.90
CA ALA A 673 -1.37 27.80 30.36
C ALA A 673 -2.35 28.88 30.86
N LYS A 674 -2.60 29.91 30.05
CA LYS A 674 -3.33 31.14 30.45
C LYS A 674 -4.65 31.34 29.72
N ILE A 675 -4.92 30.54 28.69
CA ILE A 675 -6.18 30.58 27.96
C ILE A 675 -7.33 30.04 28.83
N ARG A 676 -8.53 30.54 28.54
CA ARG A 676 -9.76 30.11 29.22
C ARG A 676 -10.01 28.61 28.95
N ARG A 677 -10.40 27.84 29.97
CA ARG A 677 -10.60 26.37 29.86
C ARG A 677 -11.78 25.97 28.97
N ASP A 678 -12.76 26.83 28.83
CA ASP A 678 -13.96 26.69 27.99
C ASP A 678 -13.75 27.22 26.56
N ASN A 679 -12.53 27.62 26.19
CA ASN A 679 -12.23 28.10 24.84
C ASN A 679 -12.44 26.99 23.80
N SER A 680 -13.27 27.27 22.80
CA SER A 680 -13.60 26.32 21.73
C SER A 680 -12.38 25.85 20.93
N LEU A 681 -11.41 26.73 20.65
CA LEU A 681 -10.19 26.38 19.93
C LEU A 681 -9.33 25.40 20.74
N SER A 682 -9.23 25.60 22.05
CA SER A 682 -8.50 24.69 22.95
C SER A 682 -9.19 23.32 23.01
N GLU A 683 -10.51 23.28 23.09
CA GLU A 683 -11.27 22.02 23.10
C GLU A 683 -11.13 21.22 21.81
N MET A 684 -11.11 21.88 20.64
CA MET A 684 -10.88 21.21 19.36
C MET A 684 -9.50 20.55 19.28
N LEU A 685 -8.48 21.25 19.77
CA LEU A 685 -7.09 20.78 19.80
C LEU A 685 -6.90 19.62 20.78
N SER A 686 -7.40 19.75 22.00
CA SER A 686 -7.28 18.69 23.00
C SER A 686 -8.11 17.45 22.65
N ALA A 687 -9.26 17.60 21.97
CA ALA A 687 -9.99 16.46 21.40
C ALA A 687 -9.19 15.76 20.28
N GLY A 688 -8.31 16.50 19.60
CA GLY A 688 -7.63 16.06 18.39
C GLY A 688 -8.54 16.00 17.16
N SER A 689 -9.63 16.77 17.16
CA SER A 689 -10.63 16.83 16.08
C SER A 689 -10.11 17.56 14.85
N LYS A 690 -9.55 18.77 15.05
CA LYS A 690 -8.91 19.59 14.01
C LYS A 690 -7.92 20.58 14.64
N GLY A 691 -6.85 20.87 13.90
CA GLY A 691 -5.78 21.79 14.32
C GLY A 691 -4.63 21.09 15.03
N ALA A 692 -3.50 21.79 15.12
CA ALA A 692 -2.32 21.42 15.88
C ALA A 692 -1.88 22.58 16.81
N ASP A 693 -1.00 22.29 17.76
CA ASP A 693 -0.43 23.26 18.71
C ASP A 693 0.16 24.49 17.99
N THR A 694 0.77 24.28 16.82
CA THR A 694 1.33 25.35 15.97
C THR A 694 0.26 26.30 15.43
N ASN A 695 -0.95 25.82 15.12
CA ASN A 695 -2.03 26.67 14.64
C ASN A 695 -2.44 27.68 15.71
N MET A 696 -2.54 27.26 16.98
CA MET A 696 -2.86 28.16 18.09
C MET A 696 -1.78 29.22 18.26
N SER A 697 -0.50 28.83 18.22
CA SER A 697 0.62 29.79 18.28
C SER A 697 0.57 30.80 17.14
N GLN A 698 0.29 30.39 15.91
CA GLN A 698 0.29 31.28 14.74
C GLN A 698 -0.91 32.23 14.69
N ILE A 699 -2.08 31.75 15.11
CA ILE A 699 -3.31 32.56 15.11
C ILE A 699 -3.23 33.66 16.17
N ILE A 700 -2.78 33.32 17.38
CA ILE A 700 -2.83 34.20 18.55
C ILE A 700 -1.49 34.91 18.78
N GLY A 701 -0.38 34.15 18.76
CA GLY A 701 0.92 34.60 19.25
C GLY A 701 1.86 35.15 18.16
N VAL A 702 2.45 34.28 17.35
CA VAL A 702 3.47 34.62 16.34
C VAL A 702 3.43 33.65 15.16
N VAL A 703 3.46 34.14 13.92
CA VAL A 703 3.49 33.28 12.72
C VAL A 703 4.83 32.54 12.60
N GLY A 704 5.93 33.22 12.94
CA GLY A 704 7.27 32.64 13.02
C GLY A 704 8.09 32.72 11.72
N GLN A 705 9.20 32.01 11.68
CA GLN A 705 10.19 32.05 10.59
C GLN A 705 9.64 31.42 9.30
N GLN A 706 9.70 32.17 8.19
CA GLN A 706 9.40 31.64 6.86
C GLN A 706 10.67 31.09 6.22
N ASN A 707 10.60 29.82 5.79
CA ASN A 707 11.72 29.11 5.19
C ASN A 707 11.45 28.81 3.72
N MET A 708 12.50 28.92 2.90
CA MET A 708 12.54 28.49 1.50
C MET A 708 13.68 27.49 1.31
N GLU A 709 13.37 26.30 0.80
CA GLU A 709 14.35 25.22 0.59
C GLU A 709 15.19 24.89 1.85
N GLY A 710 14.53 24.88 3.02
CA GLY A 710 15.18 24.58 4.30
C GLY A 710 16.10 25.68 4.85
N LYS A 711 16.11 26.87 4.24
CA LYS A 711 16.88 28.04 4.68
C LYS A 711 15.96 29.23 4.89
N ARG A 712 16.41 30.21 5.67
CA ARG A 712 15.75 31.53 5.74
C ARG A 712 15.74 32.19 4.37
N VAL A 713 14.90 33.21 4.20
CA VAL A 713 14.76 33.94 2.93
C VAL A 713 16.13 34.39 2.41
N LYS A 714 16.47 33.98 1.18
CA LYS A 714 17.76 34.32 0.55
C LYS A 714 17.76 35.77 0.08
N PHE A 715 18.95 36.35 -0.07
CA PHE A 715 19.11 37.65 -0.72
C PHE A 715 18.84 37.53 -2.23
N GLY A 716 17.60 37.84 -2.64
CA GLY A 716 17.19 37.86 -4.04
C GLY A 716 17.68 39.11 -4.80
N PHE A 717 17.92 40.21 -4.08
CA PHE A 717 18.55 41.42 -4.61
C PHE A 717 20.02 41.48 -4.20
N ASN A 718 20.76 42.44 -4.78
CA ASN A 718 22.19 42.63 -4.50
C ASN A 718 22.48 42.90 -3.01
N GLY A 719 22.78 41.83 -2.26
CA GLY A 719 23.07 41.84 -0.83
C GLY A 719 21.86 41.98 0.10
N ARG A 720 20.61 41.87 -0.38
CA ARG A 720 19.41 42.08 0.46
C ARG A 720 18.20 41.27 -0.01
N THR A 721 17.22 41.09 0.86
CA THR A 721 15.98 40.33 0.57
C THR A 721 14.93 41.18 -0.16
N LEU A 722 14.71 42.43 0.28
CA LEU A 722 13.80 43.40 -0.32
C LEU A 722 14.48 44.76 -0.51
N PRO A 723 13.99 45.62 -1.42
CA PRO A 723 14.56 46.96 -1.63
C PRO A 723 14.38 47.90 -0.43
N HIS A 724 13.50 47.56 0.51
CA HIS A 724 13.24 48.31 1.74
C HIS A 724 14.31 48.11 2.83
N PHE A 725 15.11 47.05 2.72
CA PHE A 725 16.17 46.73 3.68
C PHE A 725 17.54 47.19 3.19
N GLN A 726 18.47 47.39 4.13
CA GLN A 726 19.84 47.70 3.79
C GLN A 726 20.58 46.44 3.32
N LYS A 727 21.78 46.63 2.75
CA LYS A 727 22.59 45.51 2.28
C LYS A 727 23.23 44.80 3.47
N HIS A 728 23.27 43.47 3.41
CA HIS A 728 23.91 42.56 4.35
C HIS A 728 23.31 42.58 5.76
N GLU A 729 22.02 42.89 5.88
CA GLU A 729 21.26 42.73 7.12
C GLU A 729 20.81 41.26 7.29
N TYR A 730 21.24 40.65 8.40
CA TYR A 730 20.94 39.26 8.76
C TYR A 730 19.97 39.12 9.94
N GLY A 731 19.29 40.22 10.28
CA GLY A 731 18.29 40.27 11.35
C GLY A 731 17.07 39.36 11.09
N LEU A 732 16.14 39.36 12.05
CA LEU A 732 14.98 38.47 12.02
C LEU A 732 14.02 38.86 10.88
N VAL A 733 13.55 40.11 10.87
CA VAL A 733 12.51 40.58 9.94
C VAL A 733 13.04 40.59 8.50
N GLU A 734 14.27 41.04 8.32
CA GLU A 734 14.94 41.16 7.03
C GLU A 734 15.11 39.79 6.35
N ARG A 735 15.20 38.71 7.15
CA ARG A 735 15.37 37.33 6.68
C ARG A 735 14.09 36.50 6.78
N GLY A 736 12.92 37.14 6.91
CA GLY A 736 11.61 36.49 6.76
C GLY A 736 10.99 35.95 8.05
N PHE A 737 11.38 36.46 9.22
CA PHE A 737 10.67 36.19 10.46
C PHE A 737 9.41 37.06 10.55
N CYS A 738 8.25 36.42 10.72
CA CYS A 738 6.98 37.12 10.93
C CYS A 738 6.70 37.25 12.42
N LYS A 739 6.88 38.46 12.97
CA LYS A 739 6.67 38.77 14.40
C LYS A 739 5.19 38.81 14.77
N ASN A 740 4.35 39.25 13.84
CA ASN A 740 2.91 39.35 14.07
C ASN A 740 2.20 38.00 13.94
N SER A 741 1.07 37.86 14.62
CA SER A 741 0.11 36.76 14.48
C SER A 741 -0.94 37.06 13.41
N TYR A 742 -1.74 36.06 13.03
CA TYR A 742 -2.84 36.29 12.08
C TYR A 742 -3.91 37.24 12.61
N ILE A 743 -4.16 37.26 13.94
CA ILE A 743 -5.13 38.19 14.53
C ILE A 743 -4.63 39.64 14.52
N ALA A 744 -3.33 39.85 14.74
CA ALA A 744 -2.71 41.19 14.68
C ALA A 744 -2.59 41.71 13.24
N GLY A 745 -2.46 40.80 12.27
CA GLY A 745 -2.25 41.11 10.86
C GLY A 745 -0.76 41.23 10.51
N LEU A 746 -0.41 40.85 9.29
CA LEU A 746 0.98 40.86 8.80
C LEU A 746 1.33 42.21 8.18
N THR A 747 2.56 42.68 8.42
CA THR A 747 3.12 43.83 7.69
C THR A 747 3.40 43.49 6.22
N PRO A 748 3.51 44.46 5.30
CA PRO A 748 3.75 44.16 3.89
C PRO A 748 5.01 43.29 3.61
N PRO A 749 6.17 43.50 4.27
CA PRO A 749 7.32 42.60 4.12
C PRO A 749 7.04 41.18 4.62
N GLU A 750 6.41 41.04 5.80
CA GLU A 750 6.03 39.74 6.37
C GLU A 750 5.05 38.99 5.46
N PHE A 751 4.04 39.69 4.94
CA PHE A 751 3.07 39.12 4.01
C PHE A 751 3.76 38.58 2.75
N LEU A 752 4.70 39.33 2.18
CA LEU A 752 5.43 38.89 0.99
C LEU A 752 6.31 37.67 1.29
N PHE A 753 7.03 37.65 2.42
CA PHE A 753 7.83 36.49 2.81
C PHE A 753 6.97 35.27 3.14
N HIS A 754 5.81 35.47 3.75
CA HIS A 754 4.84 34.41 3.99
C HIS A 754 4.27 33.87 2.67
N ALA A 755 3.95 34.74 1.71
CA ALA A 755 3.51 34.33 0.38
C ALA A 755 4.59 33.56 -0.38
N MET A 756 5.88 33.95 -0.24
CA MET A 756 7.01 33.20 -0.78
C MET A 756 7.08 31.79 -0.17
N GLY A 757 7.02 31.68 1.16
CA GLY A 757 6.98 30.40 1.87
C GLY A 757 5.81 29.52 1.43
N GLY A 758 4.59 30.08 1.43
CA GLY A 758 3.38 29.38 0.98
C GLY A 758 3.47 28.90 -0.48
N ARG A 759 4.02 29.72 -1.39
CA ARG A 759 4.21 29.34 -2.79
C ARG A 759 5.15 28.15 -2.94
N THR A 760 6.23 28.08 -2.15
CA THR A 760 7.12 26.91 -2.18
C THR A 760 6.40 25.64 -1.76
N GLY A 761 5.55 25.68 -0.73
CA GLY A 761 4.74 24.53 -0.30
C GLY A 761 3.75 24.05 -1.37
N ILE A 762 3.10 24.97 -2.09
CA ILE A 762 2.18 24.63 -3.19
C ILE A 762 2.94 23.96 -4.35
N ILE A 763 4.12 24.49 -4.70
CA ILE A 763 4.95 23.91 -5.77
C ILE A 763 5.47 22.53 -5.37
N ASP A 764 5.95 22.37 -4.14
CA ASP A 764 6.44 21.09 -3.62
C ASP A 764 5.34 20.03 -3.62
N THR A 765 4.13 20.40 -3.21
CA THR A 765 2.95 19.52 -3.28
C THR A 765 2.69 19.07 -4.73
N ALA A 766 2.72 20.00 -5.69
CA ALA A 766 2.52 19.66 -7.10
C ALA A 766 3.62 18.74 -7.67
N CYS A 767 4.89 19.00 -7.39
CA CYS A 767 6.01 18.17 -7.87
C CYS A 767 6.03 16.79 -7.21
N LYS A 768 5.81 16.72 -5.89
CA LYS A 768 5.78 15.46 -5.14
C LYS A 768 4.71 14.53 -5.68
N THR A 769 3.50 15.03 -6.01
CA THR A 769 2.41 14.17 -6.50
C THR A 769 2.78 13.35 -7.76
N SER A 770 3.57 13.91 -8.67
CA SER A 770 4.01 13.17 -9.87
C SER A 770 5.06 12.11 -9.56
N ASP A 771 6.03 12.44 -8.71
CA ASP A 771 7.15 11.55 -8.38
C ASP A 771 6.71 10.39 -7.50
N THR A 772 5.91 10.68 -6.47
CA THR A 772 5.40 9.68 -5.52
C THR A 772 4.45 8.71 -6.21
N GLY A 773 3.58 9.19 -7.11
CA GLY A 773 2.72 8.35 -7.93
C GLY A 773 3.50 7.42 -8.88
N TYR A 774 4.64 7.89 -9.41
CA TYR A 774 5.53 7.06 -10.23
C TYR A 774 6.27 6.00 -9.40
N ILE A 775 6.78 6.38 -8.21
CA ILE A 775 7.41 5.46 -7.26
C ILE A 775 6.41 4.37 -6.84
N GLN A 776 5.19 4.75 -6.46
CA GLN A 776 4.14 3.82 -6.08
C GLN A 776 3.87 2.79 -7.16
N ARG A 777 3.73 3.24 -8.41
CA ARG A 777 3.54 2.35 -9.56
C ARG A 777 4.73 1.41 -9.77
N ARG A 778 5.96 1.89 -9.58
CA ARG A 778 7.16 1.05 -9.71
C ARG A 778 7.18 -0.05 -8.65
N LEU A 779 6.91 0.29 -7.40
CA LEU A 779 6.84 -0.66 -6.29
C LEU A 779 5.80 -1.75 -6.54
N VAL A 780 4.58 -1.34 -6.89
CA VAL A 780 3.51 -2.29 -7.21
C VAL A 780 3.90 -3.17 -8.40
N LYS A 781 4.43 -2.61 -9.49
CA LYS A 781 4.83 -3.41 -10.66
C LYS A 781 6.00 -4.36 -10.41
N SER A 782 6.93 -4.04 -9.51
CA SER A 782 7.99 -4.98 -9.14
C SER A 782 7.46 -6.13 -8.28
N MET A 783 6.42 -5.90 -7.48
CA MET A 783 5.97 -6.85 -6.46
C MET A 783 4.62 -7.50 -6.74
N GLU A 784 3.93 -7.18 -7.84
CA GLU A 784 2.55 -7.60 -8.11
C GLU A 784 2.31 -9.12 -8.13
N SER A 785 3.33 -9.92 -8.42
CA SER A 785 3.21 -11.38 -8.47
C SER A 785 3.52 -12.11 -7.16
N HIS A 786 3.97 -11.38 -6.13
CA HIS A 786 4.37 -12.00 -4.88
C HIS A 786 3.13 -12.32 -4.05
N HIS A 787 2.95 -13.60 -3.74
CA HIS A 787 1.82 -14.12 -3.00
C HIS A 787 2.27 -15.16 -1.98
N VAL A 788 1.46 -15.37 -0.95
CA VAL A 788 1.67 -16.47 0.00
C VAL A 788 1.15 -17.76 -0.60
N ALA A 789 2.01 -18.76 -0.74
CA ALA A 789 1.63 -20.10 -1.19
C ALA A 789 1.05 -20.92 -0.02
N TYR A 790 0.38 -22.05 -0.34
CA TYR A 790 -0.27 -22.91 0.66
C TYR A 790 0.69 -23.56 1.68
N ASP A 791 1.98 -23.56 1.39
CA ASP A 791 3.04 -24.01 2.29
C ASP A 791 3.55 -22.90 3.23
N GLY A 792 2.99 -21.69 3.18
CA GLY A 792 3.39 -20.53 3.99
C GLY A 792 4.56 -19.73 3.41
N THR A 793 5.15 -20.20 2.30
CA THR A 793 6.25 -19.49 1.61
C THR A 793 5.71 -18.34 0.77
N VAL A 794 6.51 -17.27 0.60
CA VAL A 794 6.18 -16.19 -0.33
C VAL A 794 6.88 -16.46 -1.65
N ARG A 795 6.13 -16.55 -2.74
CA ARG A 795 6.64 -16.87 -4.07
C ARG A 795 6.26 -15.85 -5.11
N ASN A 796 7.12 -15.70 -6.13
CA ASN A 796 6.82 -14.90 -7.31
C ASN A 796 6.06 -15.73 -8.37
N SER A 797 5.73 -15.13 -9.52
CA SER A 797 5.03 -15.82 -10.63
C SER A 797 5.83 -16.98 -11.27
N GLN A 798 7.13 -17.06 -11.05
CA GLN A 798 7.98 -18.16 -11.52
C GLN A 798 8.14 -19.27 -10.45
N ASN A 799 7.39 -19.16 -9.35
CA ASN A 799 7.49 -20.01 -8.16
C ASN A 799 8.86 -19.97 -7.46
N GLU A 800 9.64 -18.92 -7.69
CA GLU A 800 10.87 -18.68 -6.92
C GLU A 800 10.48 -18.17 -5.53
N ILE A 801 11.12 -18.72 -4.50
CA ILE A 801 10.87 -18.36 -3.11
C ILE A 801 11.58 -17.04 -2.82
N VAL A 802 10.82 -16.08 -2.28
CA VAL A 802 11.32 -14.78 -1.83
C VAL A 802 11.47 -14.75 -0.32
N GLN A 803 10.52 -15.35 0.41
CA GLN A 803 10.60 -15.58 1.85
C GLN A 803 10.15 -17.01 2.15
N PHE A 804 10.85 -17.69 3.06
CA PHE A 804 10.45 -19.02 3.53
C PHE A 804 9.19 -18.97 4.38
N ILE A 805 9.02 -17.91 5.16
CA ILE A 805 7.84 -17.62 5.96
C ILE A 805 7.51 -16.15 5.74
N TYR A 806 6.24 -15.82 5.49
CA TYR A 806 5.80 -14.44 5.36
C TYR A 806 6.18 -13.63 6.62
N GLY A 807 6.88 -12.52 6.45
CA GLY A 807 7.24 -11.62 7.57
C GLY A 807 8.22 -12.22 8.60
N GLY A 808 8.66 -13.47 8.43
CA GLY A 808 9.46 -14.21 9.41
C GLY A 808 8.64 -14.88 10.52
N ASP A 809 7.35 -14.55 10.66
CA ASP A 809 6.45 -15.06 11.71
C ASP A 809 5.21 -15.79 11.14
N GLY A 810 4.85 -15.56 9.88
CA GLY A 810 3.72 -16.17 9.19
C GLY A 810 2.36 -15.59 9.59
N LEU A 811 2.35 -14.37 10.14
CA LEU A 811 1.16 -13.73 10.69
C LEU A 811 0.68 -12.57 9.80
N ASP A 812 -0.63 -12.35 9.76
CA ASP A 812 -1.22 -11.17 9.14
C ASP A 812 -1.05 -9.95 10.06
N ALA A 813 -0.53 -8.87 9.48
CA ALA A 813 -0.32 -7.61 10.16
C ALA A 813 -1.60 -7.01 10.77
N THR A 814 -2.80 -7.36 10.27
CA THR A 814 -4.07 -6.87 10.85
C THR A 814 -4.38 -7.45 12.23
N GLY A 815 -3.83 -8.62 12.58
CA GLY A 815 -4.04 -9.28 13.87
C GLY A 815 -3.00 -8.95 14.94
N LEU A 816 -2.00 -8.12 14.61
CA LEU A 816 -0.88 -7.79 15.49
C LEU A 816 -1.16 -6.56 16.35
N GLU A 817 -0.66 -6.55 17.58
CA GLU A 817 -0.71 -5.39 18.49
C GLU A 817 0.66 -5.13 19.11
N THR A 818 0.98 -3.86 19.39
CA THR A 818 2.16 -3.52 20.19
C THR A 818 1.92 -3.88 21.66
N GLN A 819 2.85 -4.67 22.19
CA GLN A 819 2.88 -5.14 23.58
C GLN A 819 4.23 -4.80 24.22
N ARG A 820 4.28 -4.81 25.54
CA ARG A 820 5.50 -4.56 26.30
C ARG A 820 6.05 -5.86 26.86
N LEU A 821 7.29 -6.18 26.50
CA LEU A 821 8.00 -7.33 26.99
C LEU A 821 8.81 -6.94 28.23
N ALA A 822 8.25 -7.22 29.42
CA ALA A 822 8.84 -6.82 30.69
C ALA A 822 10.24 -7.44 30.93
N LEU A 823 10.48 -8.66 30.42
CA LEU A 823 11.74 -9.40 30.62
C LEU A 823 12.99 -8.64 30.21
N VAL A 824 12.92 -7.81 29.17
CA VAL A 824 14.08 -7.06 28.64
C VAL A 824 14.64 -6.09 29.69
N THR A 825 13.76 -5.40 30.41
CA THR A 825 14.10 -4.30 31.31
C THR A 825 14.34 -4.72 32.76
N LEU A 826 14.08 -5.98 33.12
CA LEU A 826 14.23 -6.43 34.50
C LEU A 826 15.70 -6.57 34.88
N ASN A 827 16.04 -6.12 36.09
CA ASN A 827 17.28 -6.45 36.77
C ASN A 827 17.20 -7.86 37.38
N ASP A 828 18.33 -8.44 37.79
CA ASP A 828 18.35 -9.80 38.35
C ASP A 828 17.51 -9.91 39.63
N GLU A 829 17.56 -8.91 40.50
CA GLU A 829 16.74 -8.88 41.72
C GLU A 829 15.24 -8.82 41.40
N ASP A 830 14.84 -7.96 40.46
CA ASP A 830 13.44 -7.81 40.08
C ASP A 830 12.93 -9.04 39.32
N PHE A 831 13.79 -9.70 38.55
CA PHE A 831 13.52 -10.97 37.91
C PHE A 831 13.24 -12.06 38.96
N MET A 832 14.12 -12.21 39.96
CA MET A 832 13.91 -13.18 41.05
C MET A 832 12.62 -12.87 41.82
N LYS A 833 12.36 -11.60 42.15
CA LYS A 833 11.10 -11.21 42.80
C LYS A 833 9.88 -11.56 41.97
N LYS A 834 9.94 -11.46 40.64
CA LYS A 834 8.77 -11.68 39.78
C LYS A 834 8.52 -13.16 39.43
N TYR A 835 9.56 -13.97 39.29
CA TYR A 835 9.43 -15.33 38.75
C TYR A 835 9.83 -16.45 39.72
N HIS A 836 10.71 -16.20 40.69
CA HIS A 836 11.18 -17.25 41.59
C HIS A 836 10.12 -17.62 42.65
N LEU A 837 9.79 -18.91 42.77
CA LEU A 837 8.88 -19.45 43.78
C LEU A 837 9.69 -20.02 44.95
N ALA A 838 9.68 -19.32 46.08
CA ALA A 838 10.38 -19.74 47.30
C ALA A 838 9.55 -20.79 48.07
N THR A 839 9.61 -22.05 47.65
CA THR A 839 8.94 -23.19 48.33
C THR A 839 9.53 -23.50 49.70
N GLU A 840 10.70 -22.95 50.02
CA GLU A 840 11.40 -23.07 51.30
C GLU A 840 10.80 -22.15 52.38
N ASP A 841 10.06 -21.11 51.99
CA ASP A 841 9.45 -20.18 52.93
C ASP A 841 8.23 -20.81 53.61
N PRO A 842 8.16 -20.83 54.96
CA PRO A 842 7.06 -21.45 55.68
C PRO A 842 5.71 -20.74 55.50
N THR A 843 5.72 -19.48 55.04
CA THR A 843 4.52 -18.69 54.73
C THR A 843 4.07 -18.80 53.27
N PHE A 844 4.75 -19.61 52.45
CA PHE A 844 4.47 -19.74 51.04
C PHE A 844 3.03 -20.19 50.77
N GLY A 845 2.30 -19.40 49.97
CA GLY A 845 0.99 -19.78 49.41
C GLY A 845 -0.20 -19.77 50.37
N GLN A 846 -0.01 -19.46 51.67
CA GLN A 846 -1.08 -19.56 52.68
C GLN A 846 -2.23 -18.57 52.46
N VAL A 847 -1.95 -17.39 51.89
CA VAL A 847 -2.99 -16.39 51.56
C VAL A 847 -3.47 -16.57 50.12
N GLU A 848 -2.59 -17.09 49.27
CA GLU A 848 -2.69 -17.07 47.83
C GLU A 848 -3.48 -18.24 47.24
N MET A 849 -3.29 -19.41 47.82
CA MET A 849 -3.72 -20.70 47.28
C MET A 849 -4.77 -21.31 48.18
N ASP A 850 -5.60 -22.17 47.59
CA ASP A 850 -6.48 -23.03 48.36
C ASP A 850 -5.67 -24.05 49.19
N ASP A 851 -6.07 -24.21 50.45
CA ASP A 851 -5.31 -24.97 51.44
C ASP A 851 -5.13 -26.45 51.01
N PHE A 852 -6.12 -27.01 50.32
CA PHE A 852 -6.05 -28.37 49.77
C PHE A 852 -4.98 -28.50 48.69
N VAL A 853 -4.94 -27.55 47.75
CA VAL A 853 -4.00 -27.53 46.63
C VAL A 853 -2.58 -27.26 47.13
N LEU A 854 -2.44 -26.39 48.13
CA LEU A 854 -1.16 -26.12 48.77
C LEU A 854 -0.59 -27.38 49.46
N ASP A 855 -1.41 -28.09 50.22
CA ASP A 855 -1.02 -29.34 50.88
C ASP A 855 -0.61 -30.44 49.89
N GLU A 856 -1.37 -30.58 48.80
CA GLU A 856 -1.08 -31.53 47.72
C GLU A 856 0.24 -31.17 47.02
N PHE A 857 0.43 -29.90 46.68
CA PHE A 857 1.64 -29.41 46.04
C PHE A 857 2.87 -29.59 46.93
N LEU A 858 2.78 -29.30 48.22
CA LEU A 858 3.90 -29.45 49.14
C LEU A 858 4.35 -30.90 49.30
N LYS A 859 3.42 -31.87 49.23
CA LYS A 859 3.67 -33.32 49.29
C LYS A 859 4.19 -33.91 47.97
N THR A 860 4.07 -33.19 46.86
CA THR A 860 4.44 -33.70 45.54
C THR A 860 5.98 -33.85 45.41
N PRO A 861 6.49 -35.05 45.07
CA PRO A 861 7.92 -35.25 44.85
C PRO A 861 8.39 -34.57 43.56
N ASN A 862 9.66 -34.14 43.51
CA ASN A 862 10.30 -33.48 42.36
C ASN A 862 9.75 -32.10 41.95
N LYS A 863 8.91 -31.46 42.76
CA LYS A 863 8.36 -30.13 42.49
C LYS A 863 9.44 -29.08 42.17
N ASP A 864 10.54 -29.07 42.94
CA ASP A 864 11.62 -28.07 42.80
C ASP A 864 12.37 -28.20 41.47
N LYS A 865 12.34 -29.39 40.85
CA LYS A 865 12.96 -29.60 39.54
C LYS A 865 12.19 -28.85 38.45
N PHE A 866 10.87 -29.03 38.38
CA PHE A 866 10.03 -28.39 37.37
C PHE A 866 9.98 -26.86 37.52
N LEU A 867 9.96 -26.35 38.76
CA LEU A 867 10.03 -24.91 39.02
C LEU A 867 11.36 -24.31 38.56
N LYS A 868 12.48 -25.00 38.84
CA LYS A 868 13.81 -24.57 38.36
C LYS A 868 13.92 -24.63 36.83
N GLU A 869 13.28 -25.60 36.19
CA GLU A 869 13.22 -25.69 34.72
C GLU A 869 12.49 -24.48 34.12
N GLU A 870 11.34 -24.07 34.68
CA GLU A 870 10.62 -22.87 34.26
C GLU A 870 11.48 -21.60 34.44
N GLU A 871 12.12 -21.45 35.60
CA GLU A 871 12.97 -20.29 35.92
C GLU A 871 14.19 -20.22 34.99
N ASN A 872 14.89 -21.33 34.78
CA ASN A 872 16.05 -21.40 33.89
C ASN A 872 15.66 -21.07 32.46
N ARG A 873 14.51 -21.56 31.98
CA ARG A 873 13.98 -21.25 30.64
C ARG A 873 13.75 -19.74 30.47
N LEU A 874 13.12 -19.08 31.45
CA LEU A 874 12.90 -17.63 31.42
C LEU A 874 14.22 -16.84 31.50
N ARG A 875 15.21 -17.35 32.22
CA ARG A 875 16.55 -16.76 32.31
C ARG A 875 17.29 -16.84 30.98
N GLU A 876 17.27 -17.99 30.32
CA GLU A 876 17.83 -18.18 28.97
C GLU A 876 17.16 -17.24 27.96
N TYR A 877 15.83 -17.14 27.97
CA TYR A 877 15.12 -16.22 27.10
C TYR A 877 15.45 -14.75 27.38
N ARG A 878 15.61 -14.37 28.66
CA ARG A 878 16.05 -13.03 29.03
C ARG A 878 17.45 -12.73 28.48
N GLU A 879 18.38 -13.68 28.56
CA GLU A 879 19.72 -13.52 27.98
C GLU A 879 19.66 -13.36 26.46
N ILE A 880 18.89 -14.19 25.75
CA ILE A 880 18.69 -14.08 24.29
C ILE A 880 18.11 -12.71 23.93
N LEU A 881 17.10 -12.25 24.67
CA LEU A 881 16.48 -10.94 24.45
C LEU A 881 17.46 -9.79 24.66
N GLN A 882 18.28 -9.83 25.70
CA GLN A 882 19.20 -8.73 26.04
C GLN A 882 20.47 -8.74 25.16
N LYS A 883 20.99 -9.91 24.80
CA LYS A 883 22.25 -10.04 24.06
C LYS A 883 22.05 -10.02 22.54
N GLU A 884 21.01 -10.69 22.03
CA GLU A 884 20.85 -10.94 20.60
C GLU A 884 19.74 -10.09 19.98
N ILE A 885 18.53 -10.10 20.55
CA ILE A 885 17.34 -9.51 19.89
C ILE A 885 17.24 -8.00 20.13
N PHE A 886 17.35 -7.56 21.39
CA PHE A 886 17.19 -6.15 21.80
C PHE A 886 18.42 -5.63 22.56
N PRO A 887 19.60 -5.53 21.91
CA PRO A 887 20.81 -5.00 22.55
C PRO A 887 20.65 -3.55 23.01
N ASN A 888 19.72 -2.81 22.40
CA ASN A 888 19.42 -1.42 22.72
C ASN A 888 18.46 -1.27 23.93
N GLY A 889 17.93 -2.36 24.48
CA GLY A 889 17.00 -2.34 25.61
C GLY A 889 15.56 -1.91 25.27
N SER A 890 15.17 -1.96 23.99
CA SER A 890 13.78 -1.68 23.59
C SER A 890 12.83 -2.78 24.10
N ASN A 891 11.79 -2.40 24.82
CA ASN A 891 10.82 -3.33 25.41
C ASN A 891 9.49 -3.43 24.65
N THR A 892 9.32 -2.67 23.57
CA THR A 892 8.09 -2.69 22.76
C THR A 892 8.23 -3.69 21.63
N VAL A 893 7.30 -4.63 21.55
CA VAL A 893 7.27 -5.67 20.54
C VAL A 893 5.91 -5.74 19.88
N VAL A 894 5.85 -6.14 18.62
CA VAL A 894 4.60 -6.31 17.89
C VAL A 894 4.35 -7.81 17.79
N VAL A 895 3.31 -8.29 18.49
CA VAL A 895 2.97 -9.72 18.56
C VAL A 895 1.46 -9.89 18.56
N PRO A 896 0.93 -11.02 18.05
CA PRO A 896 -0.50 -11.28 18.09
C PRO A 896 -0.93 -11.51 19.55
N VAL A 897 -2.24 -11.48 19.79
CA VAL A 897 -2.85 -11.87 21.08
C VAL A 897 -2.39 -11.00 22.26
N ASN A 898 -3.16 -9.97 22.61
CA ASN A 898 -2.87 -9.15 23.79
C ASN A 898 -3.14 -9.91 25.10
N ILE A 899 -2.08 -10.48 25.68
CA ILE A 899 -2.18 -11.40 26.83
C ILE A 899 -2.69 -10.66 28.08
N ALA A 900 -2.15 -9.47 28.36
CA ALA A 900 -2.56 -8.66 29.51
C ALA A 900 -4.06 -8.34 29.49
N ARG A 901 -4.60 -8.03 28.31
CA ARG A 901 -6.05 -7.78 28.14
C ARG A 901 -6.89 -9.03 28.36
N ILE A 902 -6.43 -10.19 27.88
CA ILE A 902 -7.16 -11.45 28.06
C ILE A 902 -7.20 -11.83 29.54
N ILE A 903 -6.09 -11.67 30.26
CA ILE A 903 -6.03 -11.90 31.71
C ILE A 903 -7.01 -10.98 32.45
N GLU A 904 -6.96 -9.67 32.19
CA GLU A 904 -7.86 -8.70 32.83
C GLU A 904 -9.33 -8.98 32.52
N SER A 905 -9.64 -9.36 31.28
CA SER A 905 -11.02 -9.70 30.88
C SER A 905 -11.50 -10.97 31.59
N SER A 906 -10.61 -11.96 31.74
CA SER A 906 -10.92 -13.23 32.41
C SER A 906 -11.13 -13.03 33.91
N GLN A 907 -10.28 -12.24 34.57
CA GLN A 907 -10.47 -11.89 35.99
C GLN A 907 -11.86 -11.30 36.25
N ARG A 908 -12.37 -10.48 35.33
CA ARG A 908 -13.71 -9.89 35.47
C ARG A 908 -14.83 -10.87 35.13
N GLN A 909 -14.66 -11.66 34.08
CA GLN A 909 -15.69 -12.62 33.66
C GLN A 909 -15.97 -13.69 34.73
N PHE A 910 -14.96 -14.05 35.52
CA PHE A 910 -15.05 -15.05 36.59
C PHE A 910 -15.03 -14.44 38.00
N ASP A 911 -15.29 -13.13 38.14
CA ASP A 911 -15.39 -12.40 39.42
C ASP A 911 -14.20 -12.62 40.38
N ILE A 912 -12.99 -12.66 39.82
CA ILE A 912 -11.74 -12.85 40.55
C ILE A 912 -11.30 -11.53 41.18
N ASN A 913 -11.21 -11.50 42.51
CA ASN A 913 -10.66 -10.38 43.25
C ASN A 913 -9.22 -10.68 43.66
N VAL A 914 -8.27 -9.95 43.06
CA VAL A 914 -6.83 -10.12 43.30
C VAL A 914 -6.43 -10.04 44.78
N HIS A 915 -7.21 -9.31 45.59
CA HIS A 915 -6.92 -9.11 47.01
C HIS A 915 -7.53 -10.14 47.95
N VAL A 916 -8.52 -10.92 47.50
CA VAL A 916 -9.33 -11.78 48.38
C VAL A 916 -9.43 -13.22 47.86
N SER A 917 -9.52 -13.41 46.55
CA SER A 917 -9.68 -14.72 45.94
C SER A 917 -8.41 -15.56 46.10
N LYS A 918 -8.60 -16.79 46.55
CA LYS A 918 -7.58 -17.85 46.53
C LYS A 918 -7.61 -18.56 45.18
N SER A 919 -6.43 -19.01 44.73
CA SER A 919 -6.28 -19.79 43.51
C SER A 919 -6.40 -21.29 43.80
N ASP A 920 -7.20 -21.99 43.01
CA ASP A 920 -7.38 -23.45 43.01
C ASP A 920 -6.38 -24.15 42.06
N LEU A 921 -5.42 -23.41 41.49
CA LEU A 921 -4.48 -23.93 40.51
C LEU A 921 -3.23 -24.55 41.16
N ASN A 922 -2.87 -25.74 40.70
CA ASN A 922 -1.58 -26.35 41.01
C ASN A 922 -0.47 -25.74 40.12
N PRO A 923 0.65 -25.24 40.68
CA PRO A 923 1.78 -24.71 39.92
C PRO A 923 2.28 -25.65 38.80
N LEU A 924 2.33 -26.96 39.05
CA LEU A 924 2.82 -27.94 38.07
C LEU A 924 1.84 -28.13 36.89
N ASP A 925 0.55 -28.03 37.17
CA ASP A 925 -0.49 -28.10 36.14
C ASP A 925 -0.46 -26.85 35.25
N ILE A 926 -0.12 -25.70 35.80
CA ILE A 926 0.08 -24.47 35.02
C ILE A 926 1.22 -24.69 34.03
N ILE A 927 2.40 -25.12 34.50
CA ILE A 927 3.58 -25.31 33.64
C ILE A 927 3.28 -26.29 32.50
N SER A 928 2.70 -27.45 32.82
CA SER A 928 2.37 -28.47 31.80
C SER A 928 1.33 -27.98 30.78
N ARG A 929 0.23 -27.35 31.23
CA ARG A 929 -0.82 -26.82 30.35
C ARG A 929 -0.34 -25.64 29.50
N VAL A 930 0.57 -24.79 30.01
CA VAL A 930 1.20 -23.73 29.21
C VAL A 930 2.10 -24.34 28.14
N ASP A 931 2.91 -25.34 28.47
CA ASP A 931 3.76 -26.05 27.50
C ASP A 931 2.92 -26.70 26.39
N GLU A 932 1.82 -27.38 26.75
CA GLU A 932 0.87 -27.92 25.78
C GLU A 932 0.22 -26.84 24.91
N CYS A 933 -0.12 -25.70 25.50
CA CYS A 933 -0.70 -24.58 24.77
C CYS A 933 0.30 -24.02 23.76
N VAL A 934 1.52 -23.71 24.19
CA VAL A 934 2.59 -23.18 23.34
C VAL A 934 2.93 -24.13 22.20
N ASN A 935 3.07 -25.43 22.49
CA ASN A 935 3.38 -26.44 21.47
C ASN A 935 2.25 -26.64 20.44
N SER A 936 1.00 -26.27 20.79
CA SER A 936 -0.12 -26.31 19.84
C SER A 936 -0.17 -25.14 18.86
N LEU A 937 0.56 -24.04 19.13
CA LEU A 937 0.60 -22.86 18.27
C LEU A 937 1.50 -23.11 17.06
N ILE A 938 0.95 -23.68 15.98
CA ILE A 938 1.69 -24.11 14.79
C ILE A 938 1.48 -23.13 13.63
N VAL A 939 2.58 -22.65 13.03
CA VAL A 939 2.61 -21.85 11.79
C VAL A 939 3.15 -22.71 10.64
N VAL A 940 4.36 -23.23 10.80
CA VAL A 940 5.05 -24.13 9.89
C VAL A 940 4.62 -25.56 10.19
N LYS A 941 3.97 -26.20 9.23
CA LYS A 941 3.53 -27.59 9.35
C LYS A 941 4.64 -28.53 8.92
N GLY A 942 5.10 -29.42 9.80
CA GLY A 942 6.07 -30.46 9.48
C GLY A 942 6.62 -31.15 10.73
N ASN A 943 7.09 -32.40 10.57
CA ASN A 943 7.68 -33.19 11.65
C ASN A 943 9.19 -33.40 11.48
N ASP A 944 9.75 -32.96 10.36
CA ASP A 944 11.18 -32.97 10.08
C ASP A 944 11.92 -31.92 10.91
N ASN A 945 13.22 -32.14 11.08
CA ASN A 945 14.05 -31.27 11.93
C ASN A 945 14.07 -29.82 11.44
N ILE A 946 14.01 -29.59 10.12
CA ILE A 946 14.01 -28.24 9.55
C ILE A 946 12.72 -27.52 9.91
N SER A 947 11.56 -28.13 9.59
CA SER A 947 10.26 -27.52 9.93
C SER A 947 10.09 -27.26 11.43
N ARG A 948 10.62 -28.14 12.29
CA ARG A 948 10.60 -27.92 13.75
C ARG A 948 11.42 -26.69 14.13
N THR A 949 12.67 -26.59 13.68
CA THR A 949 13.52 -25.42 13.97
C THR A 949 12.89 -24.12 13.45
N GLU A 950 12.36 -24.14 12.23
CA GLU A 950 11.68 -22.97 11.66
C GLU A 950 10.41 -22.59 12.42
N GLN A 951 9.63 -23.59 12.90
CA GLN A 951 8.47 -23.35 13.74
C GLN A 951 8.85 -22.71 15.08
N GLU A 952 9.93 -23.18 15.69
CA GLU A 952 10.44 -22.61 16.94
C GLU A 952 10.89 -21.16 16.75
N ASN A 953 11.58 -20.87 15.65
CA ASN A 953 12.03 -19.52 15.30
C ASN A 953 10.84 -18.59 15.02
N ALA A 954 9.87 -19.02 14.21
CA ALA A 954 8.71 -18.22 13.83
C ALA A 954 7.86 -17.79 15.02
N THR A 955 7.78 -18.63 16.07
CA THR A 955 6.95 -18.35 17.25
C THR A 955 7.75 -17.88 18.47
N LEU A 956 9.09 -17.81 18.39
CA LEU A 956 9.97 -17.56 19.54
C LEU A 956 9.52 -16.38 20.41
N LEU A 957 9.26 -15.22 19.80
CA LEU A 957 8.89 -14.01 20.54
C LEU A 957 7.55 -14.15 21.27
N LEU A 958 6.57 -14.81 20.63
CA LEU A 958 5.28 -15.11 21.24
C LEU A 958 5.41 -16.15 22.35
N ARG A 959 6.26 -17.18 22.18
CA ARG A 959 6.55 -18.17 23.22
C ARG A 959 7.10 -17.49 24.47
N ILE A 960 8.08 -16.60 24.31
CA ILE A 960 8.67 -15.86 25.43
C ILE A 960 7.63 -14.99 26.13
N MET A 961 6.77 -14.30 25.39
CA MET A 961 5.67 -13.51 25.97
C MET A 961 4.68 -14.39 26.76
N LEU A 962 4.31 -15.56 26.22
CA LEU A 962 3.38 -16.49 26.90
C LEU A 962 4.00 -17.06 28.17
N TYR A 963 5.24 -17.54 28.13
CA TYR A 963 5.93 -18.03 29.33
C TYR A 963 6.13 -16.91 30.37
N SER A 964 6.43 -15.69 29.93
CA SER A 964 6.59 -14.54 30.82
C SER A 964 5.30 -14.19 31.55
N HIS A 965 4.15 -14.18 30.86
CA HIS A 965 2.87 -13.77 31.44
C HIS A 965 2.12 -14.90 32.15
N LEU A 966 2.28 -16.15 31.70
CA LEU A 966 1.58 -17.31 32.25
C LEU A 966 2.48 -18.17 33.15
N SER A 967 3.54 -17.57 33.70
CA SER A 967 4.37 -18.26 34.69
C SER A 967 3.56 -18.64 35.92
N ALA A 968 3.91 -19.76 36.57
CA ALA A 968 3.16 -20.28 37.72
C ALA A 968 3.00 -19.23 38.83
N LYS A 969 4.07 -18.47 39.11
CA LYS A 969 4.05 -17.39 40.09
C LYS A 969 3.06 -16.28 39.72
N GLN A 970 3.06 -15.81 38.48
CA GLN A 970 2.16 -14.71 38.09
C GLN A 970 0.70 -15.14 38.13
N CYS A 971 0.38 -16.34 37.62
CA CYS A 971 -1.00 -16.84 37.61
C CYS A 971 -1.61 -16.94 39.02
N ILE A 972 -0.82 -17.41 39.99
CA ILE A 972 -1.29 -17.66 41.36
C ILE A 972 -1.16 -16.42 42.24
N PHE A 973 -0.01 -15.72 42.22
CA PHE A 973 0.29 -14.64 43.17
C PHE A 973 -0.14 -13.27 42.67
N GLU A 974 0.03 -12.98 41.38
CA GLU A 974 -0.31 -11.66 40.80
C GLU A 974 -1.77 -11.62 40.32
N TYR A 975 -2.23 -12.67 39.63
CA TYR A 975 -3.53 -12.67 38.96
C TYR A 975 -4.65 -13.38 39.71
N ARG A 976 -4.33 -14.25 40.70
CA ARG A 976 -5.30 -15.06 41.46
C ARG A 976 -6.24 -15.90 40.59
N LEU A 977 -5.75 -16.45 39.47
CA LEU A 977 -6.59 -17.14 38.51
C LEU A 977 -7.20 -18.42 39.12
N ASN A 978 -8.45 -18.71 38.74
CA ASN A 978 -9.06 -20.02 39.01
C ASN A 978 -8.93 -20.96 37.80
N GLU A 979 -9.24 -22.25 37.97
CA GLU A 979 -9.09 -23.25 36.91
C GLU A 979 -9.92 -22.91 35.66
N GLN A 980 -11.14 -22.43 35.86
CA GLN A 980 -12.04 -22.07 34.77
C GLN A 980 -11.51 -20.88 33.96
N ALA A 981 -11.05 -19.82 34.63
CA ALA A 981 -10.45 -18.65 33.99
C ALA A 981 -9.17 -19.02 33.26
N PHE A 982 -8.31 -19.85 33.87
CA PHE A 982 -7.08 -20.29 33.24
C PHE A 982 -7.34 -21.10 31.95
N LYS A 983 -8.30 -22.04 31.99
CA LYS A 983 -8.73 -22.79 30.80
C LYS A 983 -9.28 -21.86 29.72
N TYR A 984 -10.06 -20.85 30.10
CA TYR A 984 -10.59 -19.86 29.17
C TYR A 984 -9.49 -19.01 28.51
N ILE A 985 -8.48 -18.59 29.28
CA ILE A 985 -7.32 -17.83 28.78
C ILE A 985 -6.57 -18.65 27.71
N LEU A 986 -6.24 -19.91 28.01
CA LEU A 986 -5.55 -20.78 27.05
C LEU A 986 -6.38 -21.00 25.77
N GLY A 987 -7.69 -21.22 25.91
CA GLY A 987 -8.61 -21.34 24.78
C GLY A 987 -8.65 -20.08 23.90
N SER A 988 -8.75 -18.90 24.54
CA SER A 988 -8.75 -17.60 23.84
C SER A 988 -7.44 -17.32 23.12
N ILE A 989 -6.30 -17.70 23.70
CA ILE A 989 -4.98 -17.53 23.06
C ILE A 989 -4.91 -18.35 21.78
N LYS A 990 -5.34 -19.62 21.80
CA LYS A 990 -5.34 -20.49 20.61
C LYS A 990 -6.24 -19.93 19.51
N ASP A 991 -7.48 -19.57 19.83
CA ASP A 991 -8.44 -19.03 18.86
C ASP A 991 -7.92 -17.73 18.21
N ARG A 992 -7.40 -16.79 19.00
CA ARG A 992 -6.87 -15.52 18.47
C ARG A 992 -5.59 -15.70 17.66
N PHE A 993 -4.72 -16.63 18.06
CA PHE A 993 -3.52 -16.95 17.31
C PHE A 993 -3.84 -17.48 15.91
N TYR A 994 -4.73 -18.48 15.80
CA TYR A 994 -5.10 -19.03 14.48
C TYR A 994 -5.83 -18.03 13.58
N ARG A 995 -6.58 -17.08 14.15
CA ARG A 995 -7.17 -15.97 13.39
C ARG A 995 -6.13 -14.99 12.84
N SER A 996 -4.94 -14.94 13.45
CA SER A 996 -3.86 -14.03 13.07
C SER A 996 -2.91 -14.63 12.03
N ILE A 997 -3.05 -15.90 11.67
CA ILE A 997 -2.22 -16.53 10.64
C ILE A 997 -2.59 -15.96 9.27
N VAL A 998 -1.58 -15.65 8.46
CA VAL A 998 -1.78 -15.13 7.10
C VAL A 998 -2.51 -16.14 6.22
N ALA A 999 -3.45 -15.67 5.40
CA ALA A 999 -4.20 -16.54 4.51
C ALA A 999 -3.36 -16.90 3.26
N PRO A 1000 -3.26 -18.19 2.88
CA PRO A 1000 -2.70 -18.56 1.58
C PRO A 1000 -3.46 -17.90 0.42
N GLY A 1001 -2.73 -17.46 -0.59
CA GLY A 1001 -3.26 -16.71 -1.73
C GLY A 1001 -3.28 -15.19 -1.52
N GLU A 1002 -2.88 -14.69 -0.35
CA GLU A 1002 -2.78 -13.25 -0.12
C GLU A 1002 -1.67 -12.61 -0.97
N MET A 1003 -2.04 -11.52 -1.67
CA MET A 1003 -1.14 -10.78 -2.58
C MET A 1003 -0.24 -9.81 -1.80
N VAL A 1004 0.60 -10.37 -0.93
CA VAL A 1004 1.46 -9.64 0.00
C VAL A 1004 2.42 -8.66 -0.68
N GLY A 1005 2.85 -8.93 -1.92
CA GLY A 1005 3.71 -7.99 -2.66
C GLY A 1005 3.01 -6.70 -3.05
N THR A 1006 1.74 -6.79 -3.46
CA THR A 1006 0.94 -5.60 -3.77
C THR A 1006 0.62 -4.82 -2.50
N ILE A 1007 0.29 -5.51 -1.40
CA ILE A 1007 0.05 -4.88 -0.10
C ILE A 1007 1.31 -4.15 0.37
N ALA A 1008 2.48 -4.80 0.35
CA ALA A 1008 3.74 -4.17 0.73
C ALA A 1008 4.10 -2.97 -0.16
N GLY A 1009 3.94 -3.11 -1.48
CA GLY A 1009 4.16 -2.01 -2.42
C GLY A 1009 3.29 -0.80 -2.11
N GLN A 1010 2.00 -1.03 -1.81
CA GLN A 1010 1.06 0.03 -1.46
C GLN A 1010 1.39 0.66 -0.10
N SER A 1011 1.65 -0.16 0.91
CA SER A 1011 1.97 0.25 2.29
C SER A 1011 3.23 1.10 2.39
N ILE A 1012 4.19 0.92 1.48
CA ILE A 1012 5.42 1.73 1.42
C ILE A 1012 5.19 3.04 0.65
N GLY A 1013 4.51 2.98 -0.50
CA GLY A 1013 4.41 4.18 -1.33
C GLY A 1013 3.26 5.11 -0.97
N GLU A 1014 2.23 4.68 -0.25
CA GLU A 1014 1.19 5.60 0.27
C GLU A 1014 1.75 6.59 1.31
N PRO A 1015 2.54 6.19 2.32
CA PRO A 1015 3.25 7.14 3.20
C PRO A 1015 4.24 8.01 2.47
N SER A 1016 4.84 7.50 1.38
CA SER A 1016 5.77 8.29 0.58
C SER A 1016 5.06 9.44 -0.16
N THR A 1017 3.73 9.38 -0.30
CA THR A 1017 2.91 10.44 -0.90
C THR A 1017 2.46 11.50 0.11
N GLN A 1018 2.48 11.17 1.41
CA GLN A 1018 2.16 12.05 2.54
C GLN A 1018 3.42 12.79 2.99
#